data_AF-A0A353VCR8-F1
#
_entry.id   AF-A0A353VCR8-F1
#
_cell.length_a   1.000
_cell.length_b   1.000
_cell.length_c   1.000
_cell.angle_alpha   90.00
_cell.angle_beta   90.00
_cell.angle_gamma   90.00
#
_symmetry.space_group_name_H-M   'P 1'
#
loop_
_entity.id
_entity.type
_entity.pdbx_description
1 polymer ?
#
loop_
_entity_poly.entity_id
_entity_poly.type
_entity_poly.pdbx_seq_one_letter_code
_entity_poly.pdbx_strand_id
1 'polypeptide(L)'
;MRVAVTGFGGLDNPEPGTAVARALRLGIPQGLTIEALGYDPWLTGAYSPGLVDRVHLAAPLAAGDEAVLARLVEIHRAQPFDVLLPCLDLEVPVYSRLGPRLGQAGIRTLLPALDRLQVVTKGALPLFCYENAIATPRTQFVASVSDVPFHADQFGYPLMVKGMVAGAKRANNREEAYAEAIRLNEIWGGGVLLQEVIEGDEYNAAMVARADGSCLALVLLRKLGVNWRGKSSIGAVVDDPDFERDARAILAKLRWRGPLELEFVRSYKDRQLYLIEVNNRFPSWILVSHWAGCNLPAMLVREILGRERQGPRRGRAGVAYVRDVEEVAVPEDTVETLGRLGSAEGRPLAAGPSRTRRAPARGQPSVRVAVTGISSFNDVMPGLGVARALARAPEVAAVYGLGSGSYDTGLYRADLFKAVFQLPTVQEPGPLLERIRAIQSDAGIEMIIPCTDADVERFIGIRDDLARLGIRTLLPSASAFARVDKRHLLPRSGRRDWDAFYVPEAALIRSADAMTRRARVLGFPLVVKGLVHQAQTVYTQPAAEAAWRRLRQQGQEEVLVQRHVPGEEFAVSVVCDDEHRIVASVAIKKLKQCERGKTWAARVVSLPALTESLGAMLREIGWRGPLEAEFIRDAFRERFALLELNPRFPAWIGFSADAGSNLPRQAVRMALGEAPLAGAEDERALFARNCREICVETVRLAAFVANGMVTHA
;
A
#
# COMPACT_ATOMS: atom_id res chain seq x y z
N MET A 1 5.40 23.20 21.74
CA MET A 1 4.14 23.23 20.98
C MET A 1 3.76 21.79 20.73
N ARG A 2 2.54 21.41 21.11
CA ARG A 2 2.07 20.02 21.01
C ARG A 2 0.83 19.95 20.13
N VAL A 3 0.83 19.06 19.14
CA VAL A 3 -0.23 18.92 18.15
C VAL A 3 -0.76 17.49 18.18
N ALA A 4 -2.07 17.35 18.39
CA ALA A 4 -2.75 16.07 18.21
C ALA A 4 -3.18 15.93 16.74
N VAL A 5 -2.89 14.77 16.14
CA VAL A 5 -3.19 14.46 14.74
C VAL A 5 -3.93 13.12 14.70
N THR A 6 -4.98 13.01 13.89
CA THR A 6 -5.66 11.73 13.64
C THR A 6 -5.22 11.13 12.31
N GLY A 7 -5.67 9.92 11.96
CA GLY A 7 -5.52 9.39 10.60
C GLY A 7 -4.16 8.76 10.30
N PHE A 8 -3.70 7.82 11.14
CA PHE A 8 -2.41 7.12 10.99
C PHE A 8 -2.52 5.68 10.45
N GLY A 9 -3.69 5.27 9.97
CA GLY A 9 -3.87 4.03 9.23
C GLY A 9 -3.02 4.04 7.97
N GLY A 10 -1.99 3.21 7.95
CA GLY A 10 -0.99 3.17 6.88
C GLY A 10 -1.12 1.98 5.95
N LEU A 11 -2.34 1.41 5.82
CA LEU A 11 -2.62 0.29 4.90
C LEU A 11 -2.37 0.70 3.43
N ASP A 12 -2.78 -0.16 2.51
CA ASP A 12 -2.75 0.08 1.06
C ASP A 12 -3.49 1.36 0.58
N ASN A 13 -4.32 1.98 1.44
CA ASN A 13 -4.80 3.34 1.29
C ASN A 13 -4.31 4.19 2.49
N PRO A 14 -3.26 5.02 2.32
CA PRO A 14 -2.71 5.76 3.44
C PRO A 14 -3.63 6.87 3.89
N GLU A 15 -3.89 6.90 5.19
CA GLU A 15 -4.57 8.01 5.82
C GLU A 15 -3.65 9.26 5.86
N PRO A 16 -4.23 10.48 5.78
CA PRO A 16 -3.41 11.69 5.64
C PRO A 16 -2.57 12.09 6.85
N GLY A 17 -2.90 11.60 8.05
CA GLY A 17 -2.22 11.96 9.30
C GLY A 17 -0.73 11.71 9.29
N THR A 18 -0.29 10.60 8.66
CA THR A 18 1.14 10.32 8.48
C THR A 18 1.84 11.43 7.68
N ALA A 19 1.28 11.83 6.53
CA ALA A 19 1.86 12.85 5.68
C ALA A 19 1.81 14.25 6.34
N VAL A 20 0.73 14.54 7.06
CA VAL A 20 0.59 15.74 7.91
C VAL A 20 1.68 15.78 8.97
N ALA A 21 1.87 14.69 9.73
CA ALA A 21 2.89 14.62 10.78
C ALA A 21 4.32 14.80 10.22
N ARG A 22 4.62 14.19 9.05
CA ARG A 22 5.91 14.37 8.37
C ARG A 22 6.11 15.82 7.95
N ALA A 23 5.08 16.45 7.39
CA ALA A 23 5.15 17.85 7.00
C ALA A 23 5.36 18.76 8.21
N LEU A 24 4.71 18.50 9.34
CA LEU A 24 4.92 19.24 10.59
C LEU A 24 6.36 19.08 11.11
N ARG A 25 6.90 17.86 11.18
CA ARG A 25 8.29 17.60 11.60
C ARG A 25 9.31 18.36 10.75
N LEU A 26 9.11 18.39 9.42
CA LEU A 26 9.99 19.12 8.51
C LEU A 26 9.81 20.65 8.57
N GLY A 27 8.58 21.12 8.79
CA GLY A 27 8.26 22.55 8.85
C GLY A 27 8.52 23.21 10.20
N ILE A 28 8.65 22.42 11.27
CA ILE A 28 8.79 22.84 12.66
C ILE A 28 9.78 21.90 13.37
N PRO A 29 11.09 22.02 13.06
CA PRO A 29 12.08 21.03 13.46
C PRO A 29 12.42 21.01 14.95
N GLN A 30 12.04 22.04 15.71
CA GLN A 30 12.37 22.17 17.14
C GLN A 30 11.12 22.48 17.97
N GLY A 31 11.04 21.90 19.17
CA GLY A 31 9.98 22.17 20.14
C GLY A 31 8.57 21.70 19.73
N LEU A 32 8.47 20.82 18.74
CA LEU A 32 7.23 20.16 18.32
C LEU A 32 7.10 18.80 19.00
N THR A 33 5.94 18.57 19.61
CA THR A 33 5.48 17.25 20.08
C THR A 33 4.24 16.86 19.28
N ILE A 34 4.14 15.62 18.82
CA ILE A 34 3.00 15.09 18.07
C ILE A 34 2.36 13.93 18.86
N GLU A 35 1.08 14.10 19.18
CA GLU A 35 0.22 13.06 19.75
C GLU A 35 -0.57 12.40 18.62
N ALA A 36 -0.33 11.12 18.34
CA ALA A 36 -1.10 10.38 17.34
C ALA A 36 -2.38 9.82 17.94
N LEU A 37 -3.51 10.06 17.30
CA LEU A 37 -4.82 9.54 17.68
C LEU A 37 -5.34 8.58 16.62
N GLY A 38 -5.91 7.46 17.04
CA GLY A 38 -6.65 6.60 16.11
C GLY A 38 -7.47 5.50 16.76
N TYR A 39 -8.12 4.67 15.95
CA TYR A 39 -9.25 3.86 16.42
C TYR A 39 -8.92 2.40 16.74
N ASP A 40 -7.72 1.95 16.37
CA ASP A 40 -7.23 0.61 16.67
C ASP A 40 -5.69 0.61 16.87
N PRO A 41 -5.10 -0.47 17.39
CA PRO A 41 -3.65 -0.56 17.55
C PRO A 41 -2.85 -0.64 16.24
N TRP A 42 -3.50 -0.71 15.08
CA TRP A 42 -2.90 -0.79 13.75
C TRP A 42 -2.79 0.58 13.06
N LEU A 43 -2.46 1.61 13.85
CA LEU A 43 -2.04 2.94 13.40
C LEU A 43 -0.64 2.89 12.79
N THR A 44 -0.47 2.07 11.75
CA THR A 44 0.85 1.65 11.29
C THR A 44 1.76 2.80 10.90
N GLY A 45 1.21 3.96 10.50
CA GLY A 45 1.99 5.14 10.25
C GLY A 45 2.49 5.90 11.46
N ALA A 46 1.84 5.77 12.61
CA ALA A 46 2.32 6.35 13.87
C ALA A 46 3.61 5.67 14.35
N TYR A 47 3.86 4.41 13.95
CA TYR A 47 5.07 3.68 14.34
C TYR A 47 6.32 4.06 13.55
N SER A 48 6.22 4.89 12.51
CA SER A 48 7.39 5.43 11.80
C SER A 48 8.36 6.08 12.79
N PRO A 49 9.64 5.67 12.85
CA PRO A 49 10.58 6.12 13.87
C PRO A 49 10.74 7.64 13.92
N GLY A 50 10.61 8.24 15.09
CA GLY A 50 10.75 9.67 15.34
C GLY A 50 9.62 10.53 14.76
N LEU A 51 8.57 9.95 14.20
CA LEU A 51 7.47 10.70 13.61
C LEU A 51 6.57 11.30 14.69
N VAL A 52 6.16 10.49 15.66
CA VAL A 52 5.23 10.86 16.73
C VAL A 52 5.86 10.60 18.09
N ASP A 53 5.46 11.36 19.10
CA ASP A 53 6.00 11.21 20.45
C ASP A 53 5.17 10.26 21.28
N ARG A 54 3.85 10.19 21.07
CA ARG A 54 2.95 9.20 21.69
C ARG A 54 1.82 8.82 20.76
N VAL A 55 1.18 7.69 21.07
CA VAL A 55 0.05 7.12 20.33
C VAL A 55 -1.09 6.85 21.31
N HIS A 56 -2.30 7.18 20.92
CA HIS A 56 -3.51 6.99 21.73
C HIS A 56 -4.64 6.39 20.91
N LEU A 57 -5.44 5.54 21.58
CA LEU A 57 -6.74 5.13 21.08
C LEU A 57 -7.76 6.24 21.33
N ALA A 58 -8.41 6.70 20.26
CA ALA A 58 -9.57 7.57 20.27
C ALA A 58 -10.85 6.77 20.46
N ALA A 59 -11.91 7.41 20.96
CA ALA A 59 -13.22 6.77 21.05
C ALA A 59 -13.83 6.63 19.64
N PRO A 60 -14.42 5.47 19.29
CA PRO A 60 -15.13 5.32 18.02
C PRO A 60 -16.19 6.41 17.84
N LEU A 61 -16.28 6.99 16.63
CA LEU A 61 -17.27 8.05 16.35
C LEU A 61 -18.71 7.58 16.58
N ALA A 62 -18.98 6.28 16.39
CA ALA A 62 -20.27 5.65 16.64
C ALA A 62 -20.69 5.65 18.13
N ALA A 63 -19.76 5.86 19.06
CA ALA A 63 -20.07 6.01 20.49
C ALA A 63 -20.69 7.38 20.83
N GLY A 64 -20.75 8.30 19.87
CA GLY A 64 -21.38 9.61 20.00
C GLY A 64 -20.43 10.72 20.46
N ASP A 65 -20.88 11.96 20.25
CA ASP A 65 -20.09 13.18 20.47
C ASP A 65 -19.56 13.31 21.91
N GLU A 66 -20.33 12.87 22.92
CA GLU A 66 -19.91 12.91 24.32
C GLU A 66 -18.75 11.96 24.62
N ALA A 67 -18.78 10.73 24.09
CA ALA A 67 -17.70 9.76 24.28
C ALA A 67 -16.41 10.24 23.60
N VAL A 68 -16.54 10.81 22.40
CA VAL A 68 -15.43 11.42 21.66
C VAL A 68 -14.81 12.57 22.46
N LEU A 69 -15.63 13.51 22.94
CA LEU A 69 -15.13 14.64 23.72
C LEU A 69 -14.49 14.18 25.04
N ALA A 70 -15.14 13.28 25.78
CA ALA A 70 -14.64 12.78 27.05
C ALA A 70 -13.24 12.17 26.88
N ARG A 71 -13.04 11.36 25.83
CA ARG A 71 -11.75 10.76 25.53
C ARG A 71 -10.69 11.79 25.15
N LEU A 72 -11.02 12.78 24.32
CA LEU A 72 -10.08 13.86 23.97
C LEU A 72 -9.67 14.68 25.19
N VAL A 73 -10.62 15.01 26.07
CA VAL A 73 -10.36 15.74 27.32
C VAL A 73 -9.54 14.91 28.30
N GLU A 74 -9.79 13.60 28.39
CA GLU A 74 -8.98 12.68 29.20
C GLU A 74 -7.51 12.69 28.76
N ILE A 75 -7.25 12.51 27.45
CA ILE A 75 -5.89 12.56 26.88
C ILE A 75 -5.26 13.94 27.13
N HIS A 76 -6.01 15.01 26.90
CA HIS A 76 -5.54 16.39 27.10
C HIS A 76 -5.22 16.69 28.58
N ARG A 77 -6.00 16.16 29.53
CA ARG A 77 -5.72 16.32 30.98
C ARG A 77 -4.46 15.60 31.40
N ALA A 78 -4.24 14.39 30.88
CA ALA A 78 -3.01 13.64 31.14
C ALA A 78 -1.79 14.33 30.51
N GLN A 79 -1.96 14.89 29.31
CA GLN A 79 -0.92 15.62 28.61
C GLN A 79 -1.51 16.71 27.68
N PRO A 80 -1.47 17.99 28.08
CA PRO A 80 -2.12 19.05 27.32
C PRO A 80 -1.49 19.29 25.96
N PHE A 81 -2.30 19.29 24.91
CA PHE A 81 -1.91 19.65 23.53
C PHE A 81 -2.60 20.93 23.05
N ASP A 82 -1.91 21.72 22.23
CA ASP A 82 -2.32 23.06 21.82
C ASP A 82 -3.36 23.06 20.69
N VAL A 83 -3.23 22.08 19.77
CA VAL A 83 -3.94 22.03 18.50
C VAL A 83 -4.40 20.61 18.21
N LEU A 84 -5.62 20.43 17.69
CA LEU A 84 -6.11 19.17 17.13
C LEU A 84 -6.32 19.31 15.61
N LEU A 85 -5.72 18.40 14.84
CA LEU A 85 -5.85 18.30 13.39
C LEU A 85 -6.54 16.99 13.00
N PRO A 86 -7.85 17.01 12.66
CA PRO A 86 -8.49 15.87 12.01
C PRO A 86 -7.93 15.63 10.61
N CYS A 87 -7.74 14.36 10.27
CA CYS A 87 -7.28 13.95 8.96
C CYS A 87 -8.24 12.98 8.26
N LEU A 88 -9.39 12.63 8.87
CA LEU A 88 -10.39 11.76 8.25
C LEU A 88 -11.71 12.50 8.02
N ASP A 89 -12.34 12.26 6.87
CA ASP A 89 -13.52 13.00 6.42
C ASP A 89 -14.72 12.87 7.39
N LEU A 90 -14.86 11.70 8.04
CA LEU A 90 -15.92 11.42 9.00
C LEU A 90 -15.72 12.12 10.35
N GLU A 91 -14.48 12.49 10.71
CA GLU A 91 -14.17 13.15 11.97
C GLU A 91 -14.47 14.65 11.93
N VAL A 92 -14.26 15.28 10.76
CA VAL A 92 -14.36 16.73 10.62
C VAL A 92 -15.75 17.26 11.02
N PRO A 93 -16.90 16.66 10.64
CA PRO A 93 -18.21 17.08 11.13
C PRO A 93 -18.36 16.96 12.66
N VAL A 94 -17.84 15.88 13.26
CA VAL A 94 -17.90 15.64 14.71
C VAL A 94 -17.10 16.70 15.45
N TYR A 95 -15.83 16.92 15.07
CA TYR A 95 -14.99 17.92 15.71
C TYR A 95 -15.44 19.36 15.43
N SER A 96 -16.10 19.61 14.30
CA SER A 96 -16.72 20.92 14.01
C SER A 96 -17.89 21.21 14.95
N ARG A 97 -18.72 20.21 15.29
CA ARG A 97 -19.76 20.34 16.34
C ARG A 97 -19.15 20.55 17.72
N LEU A 98 -18.08 19.82 18.04
CA LEU A 98 -17.41 19.90 19.34
C LEU A 98 -16.51 21.14 19.50
N GLY A 99 -16.22 21.87 18.43
CA GLY A 99 -15.27 22.99 18.39
C GLY A 99 -15.37 23.98 19.56
N PRO A 100 -16.56 24.51 19.91
CA PRO A 100 -16.71 25.41 21.06
C PRO A 100 -16.29 24.78 22.40
N ARG A 101 -16.64 23.51 22.63
CA ARG A 101 -16.32 22.77 23.87
C ARG A 101 -14.84 22.37 23.92
N LEU A 102 -14.25 22.02 22.78
CA LEU A 102 -12.81 21.82 22.65
C LEU A 102 -12.05 23.12 22.98
N GLY A 103 -12.51 24.25 22.45
CA GLY A 103 -11.93 25.58 22.74
C GLY A 103 -12.00 25.95 24.22
N GLN A 104 -13.14 25.67 24.89
CA GLN A 104 -13.28 25.85 26.35
C GLN A 104 -12.32 24.96 27.14
N ALA A 105 -11.99 23.76 26.64
CA ALA A 105 -11.00 22.88 27.23
C ALA A 105 -9.54 23.28 26.90
N GLY A 106 -9.32 24.35 26.14
CA GLY A 106 -7.98 24.80 25.73
C GLY A 106 -7.43 24.15 24.46
N ILE A 107 -8.24 23.32 23.78
CA ILE A 107 -7.86 22.64 22.53
C ILE A 107 -8.29 23.50 21.34
N ARG A 108 -7.33 24.03 20.59
CA ARG A 108 -7.61 24.89 19.43
C ARG A 108 -7.78 24.08 18.15
N THR A 109 -8.72 24.49 17.32
CA THR A 109 -8.98 23.93 15.99
C THR A 109 -9.32 25.04 15.00
N LEU A 110 -9.17 24.75 13.71
CA LEU A 110 -9.70 25.58 12.62
C LEU A 110 -10.36 24.65 11.60
N LEU A 111 -11.66 24.46 11.76
CA LEU A 111 -12.46 23.46 11.04
C LEU A 111 -13.64 24.12 10.35
N PRO A 112 -14.11 23.65 9.19
CA PRO A 112 -15.25 24.23 8.48
C PRO A 112 -16.51 24.35 9.34
N ALA A 113 -17.40 25.28 8.97
CA ALA A 113 -18.72 25.35 9.58
C ALA A 113 -19.62 24.21 9.07
N LEU A 114 -20.57 23.76 9.91
CA LEU A 114 -21.40 22.59 9.61
C LEU A 114 -22.28 22.77 8.38
N ASP A 115 -22.83 23.96 8.19
CA ASP A 115 -23.60 24.33 6.99
C ASP A 115 -22.76 24.21 5.72
N ARG A 116 -21.47 24.55 5.78
CA ARG A 116 -20.53 24.42 4.66
C ARG A 116 -20.13 22.97 4.38
N LEU A 117 -20.05 22.14 5.41
CA LEU A 117 -19.83 20.69 5.23
C LEU A 117 -20.99 20.01 4.48
N GLN A 118 -22.24 20.45 4.70
CA GLN A 118 -23.41 19.85 4.05
C GLN A 118 -23.42 20.06 2.53
N VAL A 119 -23.06 21.26 2.06
CA VAL A 119 -23.12 21.60 0.63
C VAL A 119 -22.04 20.93 -0.22
N VAL A 120 -20.99 20.39 0.42
CA VAL A 120 -19.88 19.70 -0.25
C VAL A 120 -19.95 18.18 -0.14
N THR A 121 -21.00 17.64 0.48
CA THR A 121 -21.24 16.19 0.47
C THR A 121 -21.41 15.70 -0.96
N LYS A 122 -21.06 14.43 -1.25
CA LYS A 122 -21.12 13.89 -2.62
C LYS A 122 -22.52 14.01 -3.26
N GLY A 123 -23.58 13.92 -2.45
CA GLY A 123 -24.95 14.10 -2.91
C GLY A 123 -25.36 15.56 -3.16
N ALA A 124 -24.80 16.52 -2.40
CA ALA A 124 -25.16 17.94 -2.50
C ALA A 124 -24.25 18.75 -3.43
N LEU A 125 -23.01 18.28 -3.66
CA LEU A 125 -22.02 18.97 -4.48
C LEU A 125 -22.52 19.36 -5.88
N PRO A 126 -23.27 18.51 -6.63
CA PRO A 126 -23.79 18.90 -7.93
C PRO A 126 -24.72 20.13 -7.89
N LEU A 127 -25.53 20.25 -6.84
CA LEU A 127 -26.41 21.40 -6.64
C LEU A 127 -25.60 22.66 -6.33
N PHE A 128 -24.63 22.57 -5.42
CA PHE A 128 -23.72 23.69 -5.12
C PHE A 128 -23.01 24.18 -6.39
N CYS A 129 -22.52 23.24 -7.21
CA CYS A 129 -21.86 23.56 -8.47
C CYS A 129 -22.80 24.26 -9.46
N TYR A 130 -24.03 23.78 -9.61
CA TYR A 130 -25.05 24.40 -10.47
C TYR A 130 -25.36 25.84 -10.04
N GLU A 131 -25.65 26.07 -8.77
CA GLU A 131 -25.98 27.40 -8.21
C GLU A 131 -24.83 28.41 -8.38
N ASN A 132 -23.61 27.91 -8.52
CA ASN A 132 -22.40 28.72 -8.61
C ASN A 132 -21.76 28.72 -10.00
N ALA A 133 -22.40 28.14 -11.02
CA ALA A 133 -21.82 28.01 -12.36
C ALA A 133 -20.41 27.38 -12.36
N ILE A 134 -20.22 26.32 -11.56
CA ILE A 134 -19.00 25.51 -11.52
C ILE A 134 -19.27 24.24 -12.35
N ALA A 135 -18.39 23.92 -13.29
CA ALA A 135 -18.51 22.67 -14.04
C ALA A 135 -18.29 21.46 -13.11
N THR A 136 -19.22 20.51 -13.19
CA THR A 136 -19.23 19.25 -12.45
C THR A 136 -19.82 18.19 -13.38
N PRO A 137 -19.40 16.92 -13.29
CA PRO A 137 -20.02 15.88 -14.11
C PRO A 137 -21.49 15.72 -13.75
N ARG A 138 -22.34 15.37 -14.74
CA ARG A 138 -23.73 15.04 -14.46
C ARG A 138 -23.77 13.92 -13.43
N THR A 139 -24.59 14.09 -12.39
CA THR A 139 -24.64 13.16 -11.25
C THR A 139 -26.09 12.96 -10.83
N GLN A 140 -26.46 11.70 -10.57
CA GLN A 140 -27.79 11.31 -10.11
C GLN A 140 -27.67 10.44 -8.86
N PHE A 141 -28.45 10.77 -7.83
CA PHE A 141 -28.59 9.92 -6.65
C PHE A 141 -29.67 8.86 -6.87
N VAL A 142 -29.35 7.63 -6.48
CA VAL A 142 -30.25 6.48 -6.52
C VAL A 142 -30.32 5.89 -5.11
N ALA A 143 -31.47 6.08 -4.46
CA ALA A 143 -31.67 5.68 -3.07
C ALA A 143 -31.73 4.16 -2.88
N SER A 144 -32.34 3.45 -3.83
CA SER A 144 -32.53 2.00 -3.79
C SER A 144 -31.61 1.31 -4.79
N VAL A 145 -30.79 0.37 -4.30
CA VAL A 145 -29.86 -0.41 -5.14
C VAL A 145 -30.61 -1.18 -6.23
N SER A 146 -31.83 -1.64 -5.96
CA SER A 146 -32.66 -2.37 -6.93
C SER A 146 -33.05 -1.54 -8.15
N ASP A 147 -33.06 -0.22 -8.04
CA ASP A 147 -33.43 0.70 -9.12
C ASP A 147 -32.22 1.13 -9.97
N VAL A 148 -31.00 0.79 -9.53
CA VAL A 148 -29.75 1.14 -10.23
C VAL A 148 -29.73 0.64 -11.67
N PRO A 149 -30.13 -0.59 -12.02
CA PRO A 149 -30.14 -1.04 -13.41
C PRO A 149 -30.96 -0.12 -14.33
N PHE A 150 -32.17 0.25 -13.89
CA PHE A 150 -33.07 1.12 -14.66
C PHE A 150 -32.46 2.51 -14.85
N HIS A 151 -31.99 3.12 -13.76
CA HIS A 151 -31.38 4.45 -13.83
C HIS A 151 -30.07 4.46 -14.62
N ALA A 152 -29.23 3.43 -14.48
CA ALA A 152 -27.97 3.30 -15.20
C ALA A 152 -28.18 3.21 -16.71
N ASP A 153 -29.18 2.46 -17.18
CA ASP A 153 -29.50 2.36 -18.60
C ASP A 153 -30.01 3.68 -19.17
N GLN A 154 -30.80 4.43 -18.39
CA GLN A 154 -31.21 5.78 -18.78
C GLN A 154 -30.05 6.78 -18.74
N PHE A 155 -29.09 6.58 -17.83
CA PHE A 155 -27.92 7.44 -17.67
C PHE A 155 -26.93 7.27 -18.82
N GLY A 156 -26.74 6.04 -19.30
CA GLY A 156 -25.80 5.66 -20.35
C GLY A 156 -24.44 5.19 -19.80
N TYR A 157 -23.73 4.38 -20.59
CA TYR A 157 -22.43 3.82 -20.24
C TYR A 157 -21.31 4.37 -21.14
N PRO A 158 -20.06 4.42 -20.65
CA PRO A 158 -19.64 4.08 -19.27
C PRO A 158 -20.07 5.15 -18.26
N LEU A 159 -20.27 4.72 -17.01
CA LEU A 159 -20.60 5.62 -15.88
C LEU A 159 -19.77 5.28 -14.65
N MET A 160 -19.65 6.21 -13.71
CA MET A 160 -19.08 5.99 -12.39
C MET A 160 -20.20 5.65 -11.39
N VAL A 161 -20.07 4.54 -10.66
CA VAL A 161 -20.87 4.25 -9.48
C VAL A 161 -20.06 4.67 -8.25
N LYS A 162 -20.59 5.61 -7.45
CA LYS A 162 -19.93 6.13 -6.25
C LYS A 162 -20.76 5.88 -5.00
N GLY A 163 -20.09 5.55 -3.90
CA GLY A 163 -20.73 5.44 -2.58
C GLY A 163 -20.93 6.83 -1.96
N MET A 164 -21.86 6.94 -1.01
CA MET A 164 -22.15 8.22 -0.33
C MET A 164 -20.99 8.73 0.53
N VAL A 165 -20.19 7.81 1.07
CA VAL A 165 -19.01 8.13 1.90
C VAL A 165 -17.74 7.96 1.06
N ALA A 166 -17.44 6.73 0.65
CA ALA A 166 -16.21 6.41 -0.08
C ALA A 166 -16.44 5.35 -1.16
N GLY A 167 -15.45 5.19 -2.03
CA GLY A 167 -15.48 4.23 -3.13
C GLY A 167 -16.13 4.82 -4.38
N ALA A 168 -15.49 4.52 -5.51
CA ALA A 168 -15.94 4.90 -6.84
C ALA A 168 -15.39 3.87 -7.84
N LYS A 169 -16.20 3.42 -8.78
CA LYS A 169 -15.76 2.50 -9.83
C LYS A 169 -16.47 2.80 -11.15
N ARG A 170 -15.71 2.72 -12.24
CA ARG A 170 -16.25 2.76 -13.60
C ARG A 170 -16.99 1.47 -13.90
N ALA A 171 -18.23 1.58 -14.37
CA ALA A 171 -19.05 0.50 -14.87
C ALA A 171 -19.30 0.71 -16.37
N ASN A 172 -19.06 -0.34 -17.16
CA ASN A 172 -19.21 -0.31 -18.61
C ASN A 172 -20.53 -0.93 -19.09
N ASN A 173 -21.30 -1.53 -18.18
CA ASN A 173 -22.58 -2.18 -18.43
C ASN A 173 -23.44 -2.23 -17.15
N ARG A 174 -24.69 -2.67 -17.32
CA ARG A 174 -25.71 -2.79 -16.27
C ARG A 174 -25.26 -3.70 -15.13
N GLU A 175 -24.71 -4.85 -15.46
CA GLU A 175 -24.30 -5.87 -14.50
C GLU A 175 -23.16 -5.36 -13.60
N GLU A 176 -22.16 -4.68 -14.19
CA GLU A 176 -21.08 -4.04 -13.46
C GLU A 176 -21.58 -2.93 -12.53
N ALA A 177 -22.52 -2.09 -13.01
CA ALA A 177 -23.08 -1.01 -12.22
C ALA A 177 -23.87 -1.53 -11.02
N TYR A 178 -24.72 -2.54 -11.24
CA TYR A 178 -25.53 -3.15 -10.19
C TYR A 178 -24.67 -3.87 -9.14
N ALA A 179 -23.69 -4.66 -9.58
CA ALA A 179 -22.80 -5.38 -8.67
C ALA A 179 -21.98 -4.41 -7.80
N GLU A 180 -21.51 -3.32 -8.38
CA GLU A 180 -20.79 -2.30 -7.62
C GLU A 180 -21.70 -1.54 -6.66
N ALA A 181 -22.94 -1.25 -7.06
CA ALA A 181 -23.89 -0.57 -6.20
C ALA A 181 -24.27 -1.40 -4.95
N ILE A 182 -24.48 -2.71 -5.12
CA ILE A 182 -24.66 -3.65 -3.99
C ILE A 182 -23.46 -3.55 -3.05
N ARG A 183 -22.25 -3.72 -3.60
CA ARG A 183 -21.01 -3.71 -2.81
C ARG A 183 -20.84 -2.41 -2.02
N LEU A 184 -21.06 -1.26 -2.64
CA LEU A 184 -20.91 0.04 -1.98
C LEU A 184 -21.98 0.26 -0.91
N ASN A 185 -23.22 -0.14 -1.17
CA ASN A 185 -24.32 0.01 -0.22
C ASN A 185 -24.23 -0.97 0.96
N GLU A 186 -23.66 -2.15 0.78
CA GLU A 186 -23.33 -3.07 1.89
C GLU A 186 -22.31 -2.47 2.86
N ILE A 187 -21.36 -1.67 2.35
CA ILE A 187 -20.29 -1.07 3.16
C ILE A 187 -20.77 0.23 3.83
N TRP A 188 -21.43 1.11 3.07
CA TRP A 188 -21.71 2.48 3.51
C TRP A 188 -23.20 2.78 3.74
N GLY A 189 -24.09 1.98 3.15
CA GLY A 189 -25.52 2.27 3.11
C GLY A 189 -25.88 3.55 2.36
N GLY A 190 -27.17 3.91 2.43
CA GLY A 190 -27.66 5.21 1.97
C GLY A 190 -27.77 5.38 0.45
N GLY A 191 -27.69 4.32 -0.34
CA GLY A 191 -27.78 4.38 -1.80
C GLY A 191 -26.45 4.69 -2.49
N VAL A 192 -26.52 5.06 -3.77
CA VAL A 192 -25.33 5.35 -4.61
C VAL A 192 -25.54 6.55 -5.52
N LEU A 193 -24.44 7.08 -6.05
CA LEU A 193 -24.45 8.09 -7.09
C LEU A 193 -24.02 7.46 -8.42
N LEU A 194 -24.80 7.70 -9.47
CA LEU A 194 -24.42 7.46 -10.86
C LEU A 194 -23.88 8.78 -11.43
N GLN A 195 -22.65 8.77 -11.91
CA GLN A 195 -21.97 9.98 -12.37
C GLN A 195 -21.35 9.77 -13.75
N GLU A 196 -21.39 10.81 -14.58
CA GLU A 196 -20.74 10.87 -15.89
C GLU A 196 -19.23 10.65 -15.76
N VAL A 197 -18.66 9.86 -16.69
CA VAL A 197 -17.21 9.70 -16.82
C VAL A 197 -16.67 10.88 -17.63
N ILE A 198 -15.86 11.71 -16.99
CA ILE A 198 -15.07 12.73 -17.69
C ILE A 198 -13.71 12.11 -18.04
N GLU A 199 -13.42 11.96 -19.33
CA GLU A 199 -12.12 11.50 -19.80
C GLU A 199 -11.14 12.68 -19.77
N GLY A 200 -10.09 12.58 -18.95
CA GLY A 200 -9.18 13.69 -18.72
C GLY A 200 -8.04 13.40 -17.76
N ASP A 201 -7.20 14.41 -17.55
CA ASP A 201 -6.13 14.40 -16.56
C ASP A 201 -6.69 14.79 -15.17
N GLU A 202 -6.30 14.11 -14.11
CA GLU A 202 -6.74 14.47 -12.75
C GLU A 202 -5.87 15.57 -12.12
N TYR A 203 -6.51 16.60 -11.58
CA TYR A 203 -5.88 17.74 -10.91
C TYR A 203 -6.45 17.94 -9.50
N ASN A 204 -5.62 18.41 -8.58
CA ASN A 204 -6.04 18.68 -7.20
C ASN A 204 -5.52 20.05 -6.75
N ALA A 205 -6.32 20.76 -5.96
CA ALA A 205 -5.88 21.96 -5.24
C ALA A 205 -6.01 21.70 -3.74
N ALA A 206 -4.89 21.60 -3.03
CA ALA A 206 -4.89 21.60 -1.56
C ALA A 206 -4.71 23.04 -1.06
N MET A 207 -5.55 23.45 -0.11
CA MET A 207 -5.62 24.83 0.36
C MET A 207 -5.71 24.89 1.89
N VAL A 208 -5.29 26.02 2.45
CA VAL A 208 -5.62 26.44 3.81
C VAL A 208 -6.39 27.74 3.74
N ALA A 209 -7.61 27.73 4.28
CA ALA A 209 -8.46 28.91 4.41
C ALA A 209 -8.39 29.44 5.85
N ARG A 210 -8.27 30.76 5.99
CA ARG A 210 -8.29 31.45 7.29
C ARG A 210 -9.68 31.45 7.91
N ALA A 211 -9.78 31.91 9.16
CA ALA A 211 -11.06 32.06 9.85
C ALA A 211 -12.02 33.05 9.15
N ASP A 212 -11.48 34.03 8.42
CA ASP A 212 -12.25 35.01 7.63
C ASP A 212 -12.64 34.52 6.23
N GLY A 213 -12.27 33.29 5.86
CA GLY A 213 -12.51 32.70 4.55
C GLY A 213 -11.49 33.06 3.48
N SER A 214 -10.50 33.91 3.77
CA SER A 214 -9.42 34.22 2.83
C SER A 214 -8.46 33.04 2.66
N CYS A 215 -7.88 32.92 1.46
CA CYS A 215 -6.90 31.88 1.18
C CYS A 215 -5.54 32.23 1.80
N LEU A 216 -5.10 31.44 2.79
CA LEU A 216 -3.77 31.56 3.37
C LEU A 216 -2.70 30.98 2.43
N ALA A 217 -2.95 29.80 1.86
CA ALA A 217 -2.00 29.14 0.99
C ALA A 217 -2.67 28.07 0.12
N LEU A 218 -2.06 27.78 -1.04
CA LEU A 218 -2.48 26.69 -1.91
C LEU A 218 -1.32 25.99 -2.63
N VAL A 219 -1.53 24.72 -2.97
CA VAL A 219 -0.66 23.92 -3.82
C VAL A 219 -1.51 23.21 -4.87
N LEU A 220 -1.15 23.39 -6.14
CA LEU A 220 -1.79 22.76 -7.28
C LEU A 220 -1.00 21.51 -7.68
N LEU A 221 -1.69 20.41 -7.88
CA LEU A 221 -1.11 19.12 -8.22
C LEU A 221 -1.77 18.57 -9.48
N ARG A 222 -0.98 17.97 -10.36
CA ARG A 222 -1.45 17.02 -11.39
C ARG A 222 -1.08 15.61 -10.96
N LYS A 223 -2.03 14.69 -10.95
CA LYS A 223 -1.76 13.26 -10.72
C LYS A 223 -1.11 12.68 -11.98
N LEU A 224 0.07 12.10 -11.85
CA LEU A 224 0.83 11.50 -12.95
C LEU A 224 0.69 9.98 -12.99
N GLY A 225 0.52 9.35 -11.82
CA GLY A 225 0.36 7.92 -11.69
C GLY A 225 -0.71 7.61 -10.65
N VAL A 226 -1.79 6.99 -11.10
CA VAL A 226 -2.91 6.56 -10.27
C VAL A 226 -2.93 5.03 -10.24
N ASN A 227 -3.01 4.46 -9.05
CA ASN A 227 -3.04 3.01 -8.88
C ASN A 227 -4.42 2.43 -9.21
N TRP A 228 -4.56 1.10 -9.11
CA TRP A 228 -5.80 0.37 -9.38
C TRP A 228 -7.03 0.84 -8.58
N ARG A 229 -6.86 1.63 -7.51
CA ARG A 229 -7.94 2.19 -6.66
C ARG A 229 -8.37 3.60 -7.04
N GLY A 230 -7.78 4.20 -8.05
CA GLY A 230 -7.96 5.63 -8.28
C GLY A 230 -7.18 6.51 -7.29
N LYS A 231 -6.19 5.97 -6.55
CA LYS A 231 -5.37 6.74 -5.62
C LYS A 231 -4.06 7.17 -6.27
N SER A 232 -3.68 8.43 -6.08
CA SER A 232 -2.44 8.95 -6.64
C SER A 232 -1.21 8.42 -5.91
N SER A 233 -0.37 7.69 -6.65
CA SER A 233 0.94 7.21 -6.21
C SER A 233 2.08 8.09 -6.73
N ILE A 234 1.86 8.83 -7.81
CA ILE A 234 2.81 9.83 -8.33
C ILE A 234 2.03 11.10 -8.68
N GLY A 235 2.49 12.24 -8.18
CA GLY A 235 1.90 13.55 -8.50
C GLY A 235 2.97 14.64 -8.55
N ALA A 236 2.77 15.62 -9.43
CA ALA A 236 3.68 16.74 -9.61
C ALA A 236 2.97 18.06 -9.32
N VAL A 237 3.68 18.96 -8.65
CA VAL A 237 3.21 20.32 -8.43
C VAL A 237 3.32 21.10 -9.73
N VAL A 238 2.22 21.75 -10.12
CA VAL A 238 2.09 22.45 -11.40
C VAL A 238 1.99 23.96 -11.20
N ASP A 239 2.44 24.70 -12.22
CA ASP A 239 2.18 26.12 -12.39
C ASP A 239 1.05 26.28 -13.40
N ASP A 240 -0.14 26.60 -12.92
CA ASP A 240 -1.32 26.76 -13.76
C ASP A 240 -2.18 27.94 -13.23
N PRO A 241 -1.97 29.15 -13.76
CA PRO A 241 -2.65 30.36 -13.28
C PRO A 241 -4.17 30.33 -13.44
N ASP A 242 -4.70 29.69 -14.49
CA ASP A 242 -6.14 29.56 -14.71
C ASP A 242 -6.75 28.61 -13.67
N PHE A 243 -6.10 27.47 -13.42
CA PHE A 243 -6.53 26.56 -12.36
C PHE A 243 -6.47 27.23 -10.97
N GLU A 244 -5.42 28.02 -10.70
CA GLU A 244 -5.31 28.78 -9.45
C GLU A 244 -6.49 29.73 -9.26
N ARG A 245 -6.83 30.50 -10.30
CA ARG A 245 -7.95 31.43 -10.29
C ARG A 245 -9.25 30.71 -9.98
N ASP A 246 -9.52 29.60 -10.66
CA ASP A 246 -10.75 28.84 -10.51
C ASP A 246 -10.87 28.22 -9.10
N ALA A 247 -9.78 27.65 -8.57
CA ALA A 247 -9.73 27.13 -7.20
C ALA A 247 -9.99 28.21 -6.13
N ARG A 248 -9.40 29.41 -6.30
CA ARG A 248 -9.64 30.55 -5.40
C ARG A 248 -11.08 31.05 -5.50
N ALA A 249 -11.67 31.08 -6.69
CA ALA A 249 -13.06 31.47 -6.88
C ALA A 249 -14.03 30.49 -6.20
N ILE A 250 -13.75 29.19 -6.29
CA ILE A 250 -14.52 28.15 -5.59
C ILE A 250 -14.41 28.32 -4.07
N LEU A 251 -13.20 28.54 -3.54
CA LEU A 251 -12.99 28.78 -2.12
C LEU A 251 -13.80 29.99 -1.61
N ALA A 252 -13.82 31.09 -2.36
CA ALA A 252 -14.58 32.29 -1.99
C ALA A 252 -16.10 32.02 -1.93
N LYS A 253 -16.63 31.20 -2.85
CA LYS A 253 -18.04 30.77 -2.87
C LYS A 253 -18.38 29.84 -1.71
N LEU A 254 -17.46 28.92 -1.38
CA LEU A 254 -17.60 27.99 -0.26
C LEU A 254 -17.61 28.71 1.10
N ARG A 255 -16.95 29.88 1.21
CA ARG A 255 -16.75 30.58 2.50
C ARG A 255 -16.17 29.63 3.56
N TRP A 256 -15.14 28.90 3.15
CA TRP A 256 -14.55 27.82 3.92
C TRP A 256 -13.58 28.32 4.99
N ARG A 257 -13.27 27.49 5.99
CA ARG A 257 -12.19 27.73 6.96
C ARG A 257 -11.47 26.43 7.27
N GLY A 258 -10.16 26.49 7.48
CA GLY A 258 -9.32 25.31 7.71
C GLY A 258 -8.82 24.65 6.42
N PRO A 259 -8.37 23.39 6.48
CA PRO A 259 -7.87 22.67 5.32
C PRO A 259 -8.99 22.30 4.34
N LEU A 260 -8.65 22.25 3.05
CA LEU A 260 -9.55 21.90 1.96
C LEU A 260 -8.77 21.22 0.84
N GLU A 261 -9.37 20.24 0.19
CA GLU A 261 -8.91 19.73 -1.11
C GLU A 261 -10.06 19.83 -2.12
N LEU A 262 -9.76 20.35 -3.30
CA LEU A 262 -10.64 20.32 -4.45
C LEU A 262 -10.07 19.31 -5.47
N GLU A 263 -10.87 18.33 -5.89
CA GLU A 263 -10.47 17.34 -6.90
C GLU A 263 -11.18 17.59 -8.22
N PHE A 264 -10.42 17.60 -9.31
CA PHE A 264 -10.91 17.89 -10.66
C PHE A 264 -10.46 16.85 -11.68
N VAL A 265 -11.22 16.76 -12.77
CA VAL A 265 -10.75 16.18 -14.03
C VAL A 265 -10.70 17.29 -15.08
N ARG A 266 -9.54 17.47 -15.72
CA ARG A 266 -9.40 18.33 -16.89
C ARG A 266 -9.71 17.53 -18.15
N SER A 267 -10.89 17.77 -18.71
CA SER A 267 -11.44 17.04 -19.85
C SER A 267 -10.54 17.15 -21.10
N TYR A 268 -10.38 16.04 -21.82
CA TYR A 268 -9.68 16.06 -23.12
C TYR A 268 -10.53 16.69 -24.23
N LYS A 269 -11.85 16.73 -24.07
CA LYS A 269 -12.80 17.20 -25.09
C LYS A 269 -12.83 18.73 -25.20
N ASP A 270 -12.94 19.40 -24.06
CA ASP A 270 -13.15 20.85 -23.97
C ASP A 270 -12.06 21.56 -23.16
N ARG A 271 -11.11 20.82 -22.59
CA ARG A 271 -10.01 21.32 -21.74
C ARG A 271 -10.48 22.00 -20.44
N GLN A 272 -11.77 21.92 -20.11
CA GLN A 272 -12.35 22.48 -18.91
C GLN A 272 -12.08 21.61 -17.68
N LEU A 273 -11.97 22.25 -16.51
CA LEU A 273 -11.90 21.57 -15.22
C LEU A 273 -13.30 21.26 -14.70
N TYR A 274 -13.58 19.98 -14.46
CA TYR A 274 -14.80 19.50 -13.82
C TYR A 274 -14.51 19.15 -12.37
N LEU A 275 -15.15 19.83 -11.42
CA LEU A 275 -15.05 19.53 -9.99
C LEU A 275 -15.77 18.22 -9.69
N ILE A 276 -15.05 17.23 -9.18
CA ILE A 276 -15.59 15.88 -8.94
C ILE A 276 -15.77 15.56 -7.45
N GLU A 277 -15.01 16.22 -6.57
CA GLU A 277 -15.03 15.98 -5.12
C GLU A 277 -14.42 17.18 -4.38
N VAL A 278 -14.90 17.40 -3.15
CA VAL A 278 -14.37 18.40 -2.23
C VAL A 278 -14.12 17.70 -0.89
N ASN A 279 -12.86 17.53 -0.50
CA ASN A 279 -12.52 16.90 0.78
C ASN A 279 -12.29 17.97 1.85
N ASN A 280 -12.82 17.72 3.04
CA ASN A 280 -12.82 18.67 4.16
C ASN A 280 -11.55 18.62 5.04
N ARG A 281 -10.50 17.98 4.52
CA ARG A 281 -9.24 17.67 5.20
C ARG A 281 -8.08 17.67 4.20
N PHE A 282 -6.85 17.61 4.70
CA PHE A 282 -5.69 17.50 3.82
C PHE A 282 -5.65 16.14 3.10
N PRO A 283 -5.21 16.10 1.83
CA PRO A 283 -4.97 14.84 1.13
C PRO A 283 -3.81 14.05 1.71
N SER A 284 -3.77 12.75 1.46
CA SER A 284 -2.64 11.91 1.88
C SER A 284 -1.31 12.25 1.20
N TRP A 285 -1.32 13.02 0.11
CA TRP A 285 -0.11 13.47 -0.57
C TRP A 285 0.44 14.80 -0.05
N ILE A 286 -0.17 15.41 0.98
CA ILE A 286 0.09 16.78 1.44
C ILE A 286 1.55 17.08 1.80
N LEU A 287 2.38 16.06 2.06
CA LEU A 287 3.83 16.24 2.30
C LEU A 287 4.53 16.98 1.15
N VAL A 288 4.09 16.78 -0.10
CA VAL A 288 4.66 17.48 -1.27
C VAL A 288 4.57 19.00 -1.14
N SER A 289 3.59 19.52 -0.39
CA SER A 289 3.46 20.96 -0.14
C SER A 289 4.68 21.54 0.56
N HIS A 290 5.32 20.77 1.45
CA HIS A 290 6.58 21.16 2.08
C HIS A 290 7.71 21.31 1.06
N TRP A 291 7.87 20.32 0.16
CA TRP A 291 8.92 20.36 -0.87
C TRP A 291 8.68 21.46 -1.90
N ALA A 292 7.42 21.81 -2.16
CA ALA A 292 7.05 22.96 -2.97
C ALA A 292 7.36 24.32 -2.29
N GLY A 293 7.89 24.31 -1.06
CA GLY A 293 8.18 25.52 -0.27
C GLY A 293 6.94 26.17 0.37
N CYS A 294 5.80 25.47 0.37
CA CYS A 294 4.52 25.98 0.86
C CYS A 294 3.87 24.95 1.80
N ASN A 295 4.53 24.65 2.93
CA ASN A 295 4.11 23.60 3.87
C ASN A 295 2.74 23.91 4.50
N LEU A 296 1.67 23.39 3.90
CA LEU A 296 0.29 23.69 4.27
C LEU A 296 -0.05 23.25 5.72
N PRO A 297 0.34 22.05 6.20
CA PRO A 297 0.12 21.67 7.59
C PRO A 297 0.78 22.59 8.61
N ALA A 298 2.05 22.97 8.38
CA ALA A 298 2.75 23.87 9.30
C ALA A 298 2.14 25.28 9.30
N MET A 299 1.68 25.77 8.14
CA MET A 299 0.98 27.04 8.03
C MET A 299 -0.38 27.03 8.74
N LEU A 300 -1.15 25.93 8.62
CA LEU A 300 -2.41 25.76 9.36
C LEU A 300 -2.18 25.81 10.87
N VAL A 301 -1.17 25.13 11.40
CA VAL A 301 -0.84 25.18 12.83
C VAL A 301 -0.46 26.60 13.26
N ARG A 302 0.31 27.35 12.46
CA ARG A 302 0.66 28.74 12.77
C ARG A 302 -0.55 29.66 12.76
N GLU A 303 -1.47 29.46 11.81
CA GLU A 303 -2.73 30.20 11.74
C GLU A 303 -3.60 29.95 12.98
N ILE A 304 -3.78 28.68 13.38
CA ILE A 304 -4.53 28.29 14.60
C ILE A 304 -3.94 28.95 15.86
N LEU A 305 -2.62 29.13 15.89
CA LEU A 305 -1.90 29.74 17.01
C LEU A 305 -1.81 31.27 16.93
N GLY A 306 -2.34 31.92 15.89
CA GLY A 306 -2.23 33.36 15.67
C GLY A 306 -0.80 33.84 15.38
N ARG A 307 0.06 32.95 14.85
CA ARG A 307 1.49 33.19 14.58
C ARG A 307 1.80 33.38 13.10
N GLU A 308 0.83 33.15 12.21
CA GLU A 308 1.01 33.38 10.79
C GLU A 308 0.85 34.86 10.47
N ARG A 309 1.82 35.44 9.76
CA ARG A 309 1.89 36.90 9.50
C ARG A 309 2.04 37.23 8.03
N GLN A 310 2.14 36.21 7.17
CA GLN A 310 2.42 36.42 5.76
C GLN A 310 1.16 36.39 4.90
N GLY A 311 1.24 37.03 3.73
CA GLY A 311 0.19 37.02 2.72
C GLY A 311 -0.03 35.63 2.09
N PRO A 312 -0.98 35.53 1.14
CA PRO A 312 -1.28 34.28 0.45
C PRO A 312 -0.02 33.69 -0.20
N ARG A 313 0.28 32.42 0.08
CA ARG A 313 1.41 31.70 -0.52
C ARG A 313 0.96 30.66 -1.53
N ARG A 314 1.85 30.35 -2.46
CA ARG A 314 1.66 29.31 -3.47
C ARG A 314 2.87 28.37 -3.50
N GLY A 315 2.62 27.08 -3.68
CA GLY A 315 3.64 26.07 -3.94
C GLY A 315 4.37 26.29 -5.27
N ARG A 316 5.69 26.07 -5.26
CA ARG A 316 6.55 26.11 -6.45
C ARG A 316 6.43 24.80 -7.23
N ALA A 317 6.26 24.92 -8.55
CA ALA A 317 6.29 23.79 -9.48
C ALA A 317 7.70 23.19 -9.59
N GLY A 318 7.81 22.04 -10.28
CA GLY A 318 9.09 21.35 -10.52
C GLY A 318 9.43 20.26 -9.50
N VAL A 319 8.60 20.11 -8.46
CA VAL A 319 8.69 19.01 -7.50
C VAL A 319 7.54 18.02 -7.72
N ALA A 320 7.86 16.75 -7.57
CA ALA A 320 6.92 15.65 -7.55
C ALA A 320 7.10 14.85 -6.26
N TYR A 321 6.07 14.08 -5.93
CA TYR A 321 6.19 12.99 -4.98
C TYR A 321 6.00 11.66 -5.67
N VAL A 322 6.73 10.66 -5.20
CA VAL A 322 6.46 9.25 -5.48
C VAL A 322 6.16 8.57 -4.16
N ARG A 323 5.04 7.87 -4.09
CA ARG A 323 4.67 7.07 -2.92
C ARG A 323 5.26 5.68 -3.03
N ASP A 324 5.97 5.29 -1.98
CA ASP A 324 6.52 3.97 -1.75
C ASP A 324 6.07 3.45 -0.36
N VAL A 325 6.62 2.31 0.08
CA VAL A 325 6.34 1.66 1.35
C VAL A 325 7.56 1.71 2.27
N GLU A 326 7.30 2.17 3.49
CA GLU A 326 8.17 2.02 4.64
C GLU A 326 7.76 0.77 5.41
N GLU A 327 8.74 -0.01 5.84
CA GLU A 327 8.51 -1.17 6.73
C GLU A 327 9.28 -0.90 8.01
N VAL A 328 8.63 -1.17 9.12
CA VAL A 328 9.03 -0.72 10.43
C VAL A 328 8.93 -1.91 11.37
N ALA A 329 10.04 -2.28 12.01
CA ALA A 329 9.99 -3.21 13.14
C ALA A 329 9.39 -2.50 14.36
N VAL A 330 8.27 -2.95 14.88
CA VAL A 330 7.58 -2.37 16.04
C VAL A 330 7.81 -3.29 17.24
N PRO A 331 8.18 -2.77 18.43
CA PRO A 331 8.20 -3.59 19.63
C PRO A 331 6.78 -4.06 19.98
N GLU A 332 6.58 -5.36 20.18
CA GLU A 332 5.27 -5.94 20.52
C GLU A 332 4.65 -5.24 21.76
N ASP A 333 5.48 -4.98 22.79
CA ASP A 333 5.09 -4.26 24.02
C ASP A 333 4.40 -2.91 23.75
N THR A 334 4.77 -2.20 22.67
CA THR A 334 4.15 -0.90 22.33
C THR A 334 2.70 -1.10 21.89
N VAL A 335 2.44 -2.10 21.04
CA VAL A 335 1.11 -2.42 20.52
C VAL A 335 0.22 -2.97 21.64
N GLU A 336 0.76 -3.85 22.48
CA GLU A 336 0.05 -4.40 23.65
C GLU A 336 -0.29 -3.33 24.68
N THR A 337 0.66 -2.44 24.99
CA THR A 337 0.44 -1.31 25.92
C THR A 337 -0.64 -0.38 25.39
N LEU A 338 -0.61 -0.05 24.09
CA LEU A 338 -1.64 0.76 23.45
C LEU A 338 -3.02 0.09 23.54
N GLY A 339 -3.11 -1.21 23.26
CA GLY A 339 -4.35 -1.97 23.36
C GLY A 339 -4.92 -2.04 24.78
N ARG A 340 -4.05 -2.20 25.79
CA ARG A 340 -4.45 -2.35 27.20
C ARG A 340 -4.75 -1.03 27.91
N LEU A 341 -3.94 -0.01 27.69
CA LEU A 341 -4.02 1.28 28.40
C LEU A 341 -4.65 2.40 27.56
N GLY A 342 -4.88 2.16 26.27
CA GLY A 342 -5.34 3.17 25.34
C GLY A 342 -4.30 4.24 25.00
N SER A 343 -3.06 4.13 25.49
CA SER A 343 -1.97 5.07 25.22
C SER A 343 -0.61 4.41 25.38
N ALA A 344 0.35 4.77 24.52
CA ALA A 344 1.72 4.28 24.55
C ALA A 344 2.70 5.36 24.05
N GLU A 345 3.97 5.23 24.42
CA GLU A 345 5.02 6.09 23.87
C GLU A 345 5.23 5.78 22.38
N GLY A 346 5.53 6.83 21.62
CA GLY A 346 5.88 6.76 20.21
C GLY A 346 7.25 6.14 20.03
N ARG A 347 7.54 5.65 18.83
CA ARG A 347 8.85 5.08 18.56
C ARG A 347 9.88 6.20 18.43
N PRO A 348 10.90 6.28 19.29
CA PRO A 348 11.93 7.30 19.15
C PRO A 348 12.71 7.10 17.85
N LEU A 349 13.31 8.17 17.34
CA LEU A 349 14.33 8.03 16.32
C LEU A 349 15.49 7.24 16.95
N ALA A 350 15.72 6.00 16.52
CA ALA A 350 16.75 5.17 17.13
C ALA A 350 18.13 5.85 17.06
N ALA A 351 18.88 5.84 18.16
CA ALA A 351 20.31 6.09 18.14
C ALA A 351 21.04 4.84 17.59
N GLY A 352 21.02 4.65 16.27
CA GLY A 352 21.79 3.61 15.54
C GLY A 352 20.95 2.60 14.72
N PRO A 353 21.56 1.73 13.89
CA PRO A 353 22.84 1.89 13.22
C PRO A 353 22.68 2.82 12.01
N SER A 354 23.70 3.63 11.73
CA SER A 354 24.05 4.19 10.42
C SER A 354 23.15 3.67 9.27
N ARG A 355 22.15 4.48 8.86
CA ARG A 355 21.49 4.38 7.54
C ARG A 355 22.52 4.52 6.40
N THR A 356 23.75 4.87 6.72
CA THR A 356 24.88 4.81 5.79
C THR A 356 25.24 3.35 5.54
N ARG A 357 25.11 2.97 4.26
CA ARG A 357 25.75 1.81 3.63
C ARG A 357 27.13 1.61 4.29
N ARG A 358 27.31 0.56 5.09
CA ARG A 358 28.65 0.26 5.64
C ARG A 358 29.51 -0.06 4.43
N ALA A 359 30.52 0.77 4.16
CA ALA A 359 31.52 0.42 3.16
C ALA A 359 32.11 -0.95 3.55
N PRO A 360 32.28 -1.87 2.59
CA PRO A 360 32.91 -3.15 2.89
C PRO A 360 34.26 -2.90 3.56
N ALA A 361 34.58 -3.68 4.60
CA ALA A 361 35.88 -3.61 5.24
C ALA A 361 36.96 -3.88 4.18
N ARG A 362 38.05 -3.08 4.17
CA ARG A 362 39.15 -3.24 3.20
C ARG A 362 39.62 -4.70 3.19
N GLY A 363 39.55 -5.35 2.03
CA GLY A 363 40.02 -6.73 1.82
C GLY A 363 38.96 -7.82 1.90
N GLN A 364 37.68 -7.52 2.19
CA GLN A 364 36.60 -8.51 2.07
C GLN A 364 36.11 -8.65 0.62
N PRO A 365 35.91 -9.87 0.10
CA PRO A 365 35.21 -10.08 -1.17
C PRO A 365 33.82 -9.45 -1.07
N SER A 366 33.46 -8.62 -2.03
CA SER A 366 32.17 -7.91 -2.02
C SER A 366 31.47 -8.07 -3.37
N VAL A 367 30.24 -8.57 -3.39
CA VAL A 367 29.47 -8.89 -4.60
C VAL A 367 28.53 -7.73 -4.97
N ARG A 368 28.37 -7.50 -6.28
CA ARG A 368 27.36 -6.57 -6.83
C ARG A 368 26.11 -7.34 -7.22
N VAL A 369 24.99 -7.05 -6.56
CA VAL A 369 23.72 -7.78 -6.72
C VAL A 369 22.71 -6.92 -7.46
N ALA A 370 22.03 -7.49 -8.45
CA ALA A 370 20.89 -6.88 -9.12
C ALA A 370 19.58 -7.59 -8.73
N VAL A 371 18.50 -6.83 -8.58
CA VAL A 371 17.22 -7.31 -8.04
C VAL A 371 16.06 -6.82 -8.91
N THR A 372 15.13 -7.70 -9.29
CA THR A 372 13.89 -7.33 -10.02
C THR A 372 12.74 -7.01 -9.06
N GLY A 373 11.53 -6.72 -9.56
CA GLY A 373 10.34 -6.54 -8.70
C GLY A 373 10.51 -5.40 -7.70
N ILE A 374 10.94 -4.23 -8.18
CA ILE A 374 11.34 -3.08 -7.34
C ILE A 374 10.22 -2.02 -7.19
N SER A 375 8.96 -2.42 -7.32
CA SER A 375 7.82 -1.51 -7.34
C SER A 375 6.91 -1.71 -6.14
N SER A 376 6.24 -0.63 -5.73
CA SER A 376 5.14 -0.63 -4.76
C SER A 376 3.92 0.12 -5.29
N PHE A 377 3.91 0.44 -6.59
CA PHE A 377 2.87 1.28 -7.21
C PHE A 377 1.47 0.66 -7.12
N ASN A 378 1.35 -0.62 -7.49
CA ASN A 378 0.10 -1.39 -7.42
C ASN A 378 0.12 -2.46 -6.31
N ASP A 379 1.27 -3.08 -6.11
CA ASP A 379 1.55 -4.09 -5.09
C ASP A 379 2.96 -3.86 -4.56
N VAL A 380 3.15 -4.11 -3.26
CA VAL A 380 4.50 -4.14 -2.67
C VAL A 380 5.22 -5.38 -3.19
N MET A 381 6.20 -5.16 -4.08
CA MET A 381 6.97 -6.24 -4.67
C MET A 381 8.19 -6.61 -3.81
N PRO A 382 8.61 -7.90 -3.82
CA PRO A 382 9.69 -8.41 -2.96
C PRO A 382 11.05 -7.75 -3.14
N GLY A 383 11.34 -7.18 -4.32
CA GLY A 383 12.64 -6.59 -4.62
C GLY A 383 13.04 -5.44 -3.70
N LEU A 384 12.06 -4.66 -3.22
CA LEU A 384 12.30 -3.60 -2.25
C LEU A 384 12.72 -4.15 -0.88
N GLY A 385 12.12 -5.27 -0.45
CA GLY A 385 12.47 -5.97 0.78
C GLY A 385 13.85 -6.65 0.68
N VAL A 386 14.11 -7.32 -0.45
CA VAL A 386 15.42 -7.92 -0.76
C VAL A 386 16.52 -6.85 -0.73
N ALA A 387 16.35 -5.74 -1.44
CA ALA A 387 17.35 -4.67 -1.48
C ALA A 387 17.65 -4.09 -0.09
N ARG A 388 16.61 -3.91 0.74
CA ARG A 388 16.75 -3.43 2.13
C ARG A 388 17.53 -4.41 3.01
N ALA A 389 17.26 -5.70 2.88
CA ALA A 389 17.96 -6.74 3.61
C ALA A 389 19.43 -6.83 3.18
N LEU A 390 19.70 -6.73 1.87
CA LEU A 390 21.05 -6.76 1.31
C LEU A 390 21.87 -5.51 1.65
N ALA A 391 21.24 -4.35 1.83
CA ALA A 391 21.93 -3.12 2.27
C ALA A 391 22.60 -3.27 3.65
N ARG A 392 22.27 -4.32 4.42
CA ARG A 392 22.85 -4.65 5.71
C ARG A 392 23.87 -5.80 5.64
N ALA A 393 24.08 -6.40 4.47
CA ALA A 393 25.00 -7.51 4.28
C ALA A 393 26.41 -6.98 3.96
N PRO A 394 27.44 -7.28 4.77
CA PRO A 394 28.79 -6.76 4.55
C PRO A 394 29.45 -7.27 3.26
N GLU A 395 29.13 -8.50 2.85
CA GLU A 395 29.55 -9.07 1.56
C GLU A 395 28.88 -8.43 0.33
N VAL A 396 27.90 -7.52 0.47
CA VAL A 396 27.25 -6.86 -0.67
C VAL A 396 27.83 -5.46 -0.88
N ALA A 397 28.61 -5.30 -1.97
CA ALA A 397 29.22 -4.01 -2.34
C ALA A 397 28.16 -2.99 -2.75
N ALA A 398 27.24 -3.43 -3.62
CA ALA A 398 26.18 -2.60 -4.13
C ALA A 398 24.96 -3.43 -4.55
N VAL A 399 23.79 -2.79 -4.43
CA VAL A 399 22.52 -3.31 -4.95
C VAL A 399 22.10 -2.43 -6.13
N TYR A 400 21.69 -3.07 -7.22
CA TYR A 400 21.16 -2.44 -8.43
C TYR A 400 19.72 -2.89 -8.65
N GLY A 401 18.87 -1.97 -9.09
CA GLY A 401 17.48 -2.27 -9.42
C GLY A 401 17.33 -2.67 -10.88
N LEU A 402 16.46 -3.64 -11.17
CA LEU A 402 16.04 -4.00 -12.51
C LEU A 402 14.54 -3.71 -12.64
N GLY A 403 14.21 -2.58 -13.24
CA GLY A 403 12.86 -2.06 -13.39
C GLY A 403 12.21 -2.48 -14.71
N SER A 404 10.88 -2.55 -14.70
CA SER A 404 10.01 -2.82 -15.85
C SER A 404 9.43 -1.56 -16.49
N GLY A 405 9.30 -0.45 -15.75
CA GLY A 405 8.72 0.78 -16.26
C GLY A 405 8.91 2.01 -15.37
N SER A 406 8.51 3.19 -15.87
CA SER A 406 8.71 4.49 -15.22
C SER A 406 7.92 4.69 -13.92
N TYR A 407 6.90 3.86 -13.69
CA TYR A 407 6.12 3.85 -12.45
C TYR A 407 6.74 2.99 -11.35
N ASP A 408 7.87 2.32 -11.60
CA ASP A 408 8.55 1.54 -10.57
C ASP A 408 9.13 2.45 -9.50
N THR A 409 8.58 2.35 -8.30
CA THR A 409 8.89 3.24 -7.18
C THR A 409 10.35 3.11 -6.72
N GLY A 410 10.97 1.95 -6.93
CA GLY A 410 12.40 1.69 -6.70
C GLY A 410 13.34 2.57 -7.52
N LEU A 411 12.89 3.16 -8.63
CA LEU A 411 13.65 4.16 -9.40
C LEU A 411 14.06 5.38 -8.59
N TYR A 412 13.36 5.65 -7.49
CA TYR A 412 13.57 6.83 -6.65
C TYR A 412 14.16 6.46 -5.28
N ARG A 413 14.53 5.20 -5.07
CA ARG A 413 15.07 4.67 -3.82
C ARG A 413 16.60 4.71 -3.81
N ALA A 414 17.15 5.92 -3.80
CA ALA A 414 18.59 6.16 -3.65
C ALA A 414 19.17 5.60 -2.33
N ASP A 415 18.32 5.38 -1.32
CA ASP A 415 18.69 4.71 -0.07
C ASP A 415 18.86 3.18 -0.22
N LEU A 416 18.34 2.58 -1.30
CA LEU A 416 18.43 1.14 -1.55
C LEU A 416 19.32 0.79 -2.74
N PHE A 417 19.22 1.53 -3.84
CA PHE A 417 19.87 1.19 -5.10
C PHE A 417 20.98 2.17 -5.44
N LYS A 418 22.08 1.67 -5.99
CA LYS A 418 23.14 2.50 -6.56
C LYS A 418 22.73 3.05 -7.93
N ALA A 419 22.14 2.19 -8.76
CA ALA A 419 21.50 2.56 -10.01
C ALA A 419 20.36 1.59 -10.30
N VAL A 420 19.45 2.01 -11.16
CA VAL A 420 18.32 1.21 -11.62
C VAL A 420 18.32 1.20 -13.15
N PHE A 421 18.17 0.00 -13.72
CA PHE A 421 18.19 -0.23 -15.15
C PHE A 421 16.84 -0.78 -15.62
N GLN A 422 16.38 -0.32 -16.77
CA GLN A 422 15.19 -0.86 -17.42
C GLN A 422 15.50 -2.21 -18.08
N LEU A 423 14.64 -3.20 -17.81
CA LEU A 423 14.58 -4.46 -18.54
C LEU A 423 13.57 -4.38 -19.69
N PRO A 424 13.79 -5.15 -20.78
CA PRO A 424 12.84 -5.22 -21.87
C PRO A 424 11.55 -5.93 -21.43
N THR A 425 10.42 -5.41 -21.92
CA THR A 425 9.08 -5.94 -21.65
C THR A 425 8.71 -7.15 -22.52
N VAL A 426 9.42 -7.36 -23.64
CA VAL A 426 9.23 -8.54 -24.51
C VAL A 426 9.62 -9.82 -23.78
N GLN A 427 8.94 -10.94 -24.02
CA GLN A 427 9.23 -12.21 -23.32
C GLN A 427 10.43 -12.97 -23.89
N GLU A 428 10.88 -12.61 -25.09
CA GLU A 428 11.96 -13.31 -25.78
C GLU A 428 13.27 -13.29 -24.96
N PRO A 429 13.99 -14.44 -24.88
CA PRO A 429 15.24 -14.53 -24.13
C PRO A 429 16.37 -13.65 -24.68
N GLY A 430 16.45 -13.48 -26.00
CA GLY A 430 17.53 -12.75 -26.68
C GLY A 430 17.66 -11.29 -26.22
N PRO A 431 16.59 -10.47 -26.37
CA PRO A 431 16.60 -9.08 -25.92
C PRO A 431 16.90 -8.91 -24.43
N LEU A 432 16.40 -9.83 -23.58
CA LEU A 432 16.74 -9.82 -22.15
C LEU A 432 18.24 -10.01 -21.95
N LEU A 433 18.80 -11.04 -22.57
CA LEU A 433 20.20 -11.39 -22.38
C LEU A 433 21.14 -10.30 -22.89
N GLU A 434 20.83 -9.69 -24.04
CA GLU A 434 21.56 -8.53 -24.56
C GLU A 434 21.54 -7.36 -23.57
N ARG A 435 20.36 -7.07 -22.99
CA ARG A 435 20.25 -6.01 -21.99
C ARG A 435 21.04 -6.34 -20.73
N ILE A 436 21.01 -7.58 -20.25
CA ILE A 436 21.79 -8.02 -19.09
C ILE A 436 23.29 -7.92 -19.36
N ARG A 437 23.76 -8.26 -20.57
CA ARG A 437 25.17 -8.07 -20.96
C ARG A 437 25.58 -6.60 -20.88
N ALA A 438 24.75 -5.69 -21.41
CA ALA A 438 25.03 -4.25 -21.34
C ALA A 438 25.12 -3.77 -19.88
N ILE A 439 24.19 -4.21 -19.02
CA ILE A 439 24.19 -3.87 -17.59
C ILE A 439 25.41 -4.46 -16.88
N GLN A 440 25.80 -5.70 -17.20
CA GLN A 440 26.99 -6.33 -16.64
C GLN A 440 28.26 -5.60 -17.06
N SER A 441 28.35 -5.14 -18.32
CA SER A 441 29.48 -4.33 -18.77
C SER A 441 29.56 -2.97 -18.07
N ASP A 442 28.43 -2.33 -17.79
CA ASP A 442 28.35 -0.99 -17.18
C ASP A 442 28.52 -1.02 -15.66
N ALA A 443 27.76 -1.87 -14.97
CA ALA A 443 27.70 -1.93 -13.50
C ALA A 443 28.56 -3.05 -12.89
N GLY A 444 29.00 -4.03 -13.69
CA GLY A 444 29.67 -5.24 -13.25
C GLY A 444 28.86 -6.03 -12.25
N ILE A 445 27.57 -6.25 -12.55
CA ILE A 445 26.71 -7.11 -11.72
C ILE A 445 27.23 -8.54 -11.73
N GLU A 446 27.25 -9.17 -10.56
CA GLU A 446 27.84 -10.50 -10.34
C GLU A 446 26.80 -11.51 -9.83
N MET A 447 25.60 -11.04 -9.48
CA MET A 447 24.49 -11.86 -9.05
C MET A 447 23.16 -11.21 -9.41
N ILE A 448 22.17 -12.02 -9.79
CA ILE A 448 20.78 -11.57 -9.97
C ILE A 448 19.87 -12.35 -9.02
N ILE A 449 18.98 -11.62 -8.32
CA ILE A 449 17.87 -12.18 -7.54
C ILE A 449 16.55 -11.76 -8.19
N PRO A 450 15.87 -12.66 -8.91
CA PRO A 450 14.53 -12.39 -9.41
C PRO A 450 13.52 -12.41 -8.27
N CYS A 451 12.57 -11.48 -8.31
CA CYS A 451 11.61 -11.24 -7.23
C CYS A 451 10.15 -11.31 -7.69
N THR A 452 9.89 -11.79 -8.89
CA THR A 452 8.54 -12.15 -9.37
C THR A 452 8.56 -13.56 -9.95
N ASP A 453 7.43 -14.25 -9.93
CA ASP A 453 7.30 -15.61 -10.47
C ASP A 453 7.70 -15.66 -11.96
N ALA A 454 7.27 -14.64 -12.73
CA ALA A 454 7.63 -14.48 -14.13
C ALA A 454 9.13 -14.22 -14.33
N ASP A 455 9.76 -13.41 -13.47
CA ASP A 455 11.20 -13.20 -13.56
C ASP A 455 11.96 -14.49 -13.22
N VAL A 456 11.54 -15.24 -12.20
CA VAL A 456 12.16 -16.52 -11.84
C VAL A 456 12.16 -17.46 -13.06
N GLU A 457 11.01 -17.64 -13.70
CA GLU A 457 10.88 -18.43 -14.93
C GLU A 457 11.80 -17.92 -16.05
N ARG A 458 11.80 -16.61 -16.28
CA ARG A 458 12.58 -15.97 -17.35
C ARG A 458 14.08 -16.14 -17.15
N PHE A 459 14.59 -15.99 -15.92
CA PHE A 459 16.00 -16.18 -15.59
C PHE A 459 16.40 -17.65 -15.53
N ILE A 460 15.49 -18.59 -15.25
CA ILE A 460 15.76 -20.03 -15.42
C ILE A 460 16.09 -20.32 -16.89
N GLY A 461 15.34 -19.72 -17.83
CA GLY A 461 15.53 -19.93 -19.27
C GLY A 461 16.88 -19.45 -19.83
N ILE A 462 17.56 -18.51 -19.17
CA ILE A 462 18.87 -17.98 -19.58
C ILE A 462 19.98 -18.25 -18.58
N ARG A 463 19.77 -19.15 -17.61
CA ARG A 463 20.70 -19.38 -16.48
C ARG A 463 22.13 -19.69 -16.93
N ASP A 464 22.28 -20.52 -17.95
CA ASP A 464 23.61 -20.94 -18.42
C ASP A 464 24.34 -19.79 -19.12
N ASP A 465 23.61 -18.89 -19.79
CA ASP A 465 24.16 -17.66 -20.34
C ASP A 465 24.60 -16.68 -19.26
N LEU A 466 23.83 -16.54 -18.18
CA LEU A 466 24.22 -15.73 -17.03
C LEU A 466 25.52 -16.25 -16.41
N ALA A 467 25.65 -17.57 -16.24
CA ALA A 467 26.86 -18.20 -15.73
C ALA A 467 28.08 -17.91 -16.62
N ARG A 468 27.92 -17.95 -17.96
CA ARG A 468 28.96 -17.55 -18.92
C ARG A 468 29.39 -16.08 -18.79
N LEU A 469 28.49 -15.21 -18.31
CA LEU A 469 28.78 -13.81 -18.03
C LEU A 469 29.38 -13.58 -16.62
N GLY A 470 29.61 -14.65 -15.85
CA GLY A 470 30.04 -14.56 -14.46
C GLY A 470 28.94 -14.09 -13.50
N ILE A 471 27.67 -14.12 -13.92
CA ILE A 471 26.52 -13.74 -13.12
C ILE A 471 25.97 -14.99 -12.40
N ARG A 472 26.05 -14.99 -11.08
CA ARG A 472 25.53 -16.05 -10.22
C ARG A 472 24.02 -15.92 -10.02
N THR A 473 23.36 -17.06 -9.83
CA THR A 473 21.95 -17.13 -9.45
C THR A 473 21.70 -18.31 -8.51
N LEU A 474 20.70 -18.18 -7.65
CA LEU A 474 20.20 -19.26 -6.79
C LEU A 474 18.77 -19.61 -7.20
N LEU A 475 18.66 -20.30 -8.34
CA LEU A 475 17.39 -20.65 -9.00
C LEU A 475 17.10 -22.16 -8.95
N PRO A 476 15.81 -22.54 -8.92
CA PRO A 476 15.40 -23.94 -9.08
C PRO A 476 15.64 -24.44 -10.51
N SER A 477 15.49 -25.75 -10.71
CA SER A 477 15.37 -26.31 -12.07
C SER A 477 14.01 -25.96 -12.67
N ALA A 478 13.88 -25.96 -14.01
CA ALA A 478 12.60 -25.76 -14.68
C ALA A 478 11.54 -26.79 -14.24
N SER A 479 11.96 -28.03 -13.98
CA SER A 479 11.09 -29.08 -13.47
C SER A 479 10.61 -28.78 -12.04
N ALA A 480 11.50 -28.37 -11.13
CA ALA A 480 11.12 -28.01 -9.76
C ALA A 480 10.20 -26.77 -9.74
N PHE A 481 10.48 -25.77 -10.58
CA PHE A 481 9.62 -24.59 -10.76
C PHE A 481 8.20 -24.97 -11.21
N ALA A 482 8.05 -25.86 -12.21
CA ALA A 482 6.74 -26.30 -12.66
C ALA A 482 5.96 -27.08 -11.57
N ARG A 483 6.65 -27.73 -10.63
CA ARG A 483 6.03 -28.55 -9.58
C ARG A 483 5.44 -27.75 -8.42
N VAL A 484 5.82 -26.48 -8.23
CA VAL A 484 5.22 -25.62 -7.20
C VAL A 484 3.95 -24.91 -7.66
N ASP A 485 3.62 -25.01 -8.95
CA ASP A 485 2.36 -24.49 -9.49
C ASP A 485 1.15 -25.14 -8.79
N LYS A 486 0.14 -24.32 -8.49
CA LYS A 486 -1.09 -24.75 -7.78
C LYS A 486 -1.76 -25.97 -8.39
N ARG A 487 -1.71 -26.15 -9.72
CA ARG A 487 -2.29 -27.30 -10.43
C ARG A 487 -1.58 -28.61 -10.06
N HIS A 488 -0.29 -28.54 -9.75
CA HIS A 488 0.54 -29.69 -9.39
C HIS A 488 0.50 -30.00 -7.89
N LEU A 489 0.04 -29.04 -7.06
CA LEU A 489 -0.25 -29.27 -5.64
C LEU A 489 -1.55 -30.04 -5.42
N LEU A 490 -2.46 -30.05 -6.40
CA LEU A 490 -3.69 -30.81 -6.31
C LEU A 490 -3.41 -32.32 -6.34
N PRO A 491 -3.94 -33.10 -5.38
CA PRO A 491 -3.76 -34.54 -5.39
C PRO A 491 -4.42 -35.16 -6.62
N ARG A 492 -3.63 -35.90 -7.43
CA ARG A 492 -4.14 -36.66 -8.59
C ARG A 492 -4.90 -37.92 -8.18
N SER A 493 -4.54 -38.51 -7.05
CA SER A 493 -5.23 -39.60 -6.35
C SER A 493 -4.76 -39.64 -4.88
N GLY A 494 -5.67 -39.93 -3.94
CA GLY A 494 -5.37 -39.97 -2.50
C GLY A 494 -5.23 -38.61 -1.81
N ARG A 495 -4.90 -38.62 -0.50
CA ARG A 495 -4.49 -37.44 0.26
C ARG A 495 -2.96 -37.28 0.14
N ARG A 496 -2.49 -36.07 -0.13
CA ARG A 496 -1.06 -35.74 -0.06
C ARG A 496 -0.85 -34.86 1.16
N ASP A 497 -0.48 -35.54 2.24
CA ASP A 497 -0.33 -34.98 3.57
C ASP A 497 1.13 -35.17 4.02
N TRP A 498 1.65 -34.16 4.71
CA TRP A 498 2.88 -34.23 5.49
C TRP A 498 2.51 -34.17 6.97
N ASP A 499 3.43 -34.51 7.87
CA ASP A 499 3.11 -34.61 9.31
C ASP A 499 2.47 -33.32 9.85
N ALA A 500 3.09 -32.16 9.61
CA ALA A 500 2.58 -30.88 10.11
C ALA A 500 1.48 -30.23 9.24
N PHE A 501 1.36 -30.59 7.96
CA PHE A 501 0.45 -29.89 7.04
C PHE A 501 -0.16 -30.76 5.95
N TYR A 502 -1.25 -30.27 5.35
CA TYR A 502 -1.97 -30.94 4.27
C TYR A 502 -2.38 -29.93 3.18
N VAL A 503 -2.70 -30.41 1.98
CA VAL A 503 -3.29 -29.58 0.92
C VAL A 503 -4.82 -29.61 1.03
N PRO A 504 -5.51 -28.47 1.17
CA PRO A 504 -6.97 -28.45 1.26
C PRO A 504 -7.64 -29.00 0.01
N GLU A 505 -8.77 -29.68 0.23
CA GLU A 505 -9.54 -30.24 -0.87
C GLU A 505 -9.96 -29.15 -1.86
N ALA A 506 -9.57 -29.32 -3.12
CA ALA A 506 -9.85 -28.38 -4.19
C ALA A 506 -10.06 -29.09 -5.53
N ALA A 507 -10.52 -28.35 -6.54
CA ALA A 507 -10.63 -28.82 -7.91
C ALA A 507 -10.53 -27.66 -8.91
N LEU A 508 -10.07 -27.97 -10.12
CA LEU A 508 -10.07 -27.06 -11.26
C LEU A 508 -11.41 -27.14 -11.99
N ILE A 509 -12.07 -26.00 -12.13
CA ILE A 509 -13.41 -25.87 -12.70
C ILE A 509 -13.33 -25.14 -14.04
N ARG A 510 -13.85 -25.80 -15.08
CA ARG A 510 -13.90 -25.29 -16.46
C ARG A 510 -15.33 -25.01 -16.96
N SER A 511 -16.36 -25.45 -16.25
CA SER A 511 -17.77 -25.27 -16.65
C SER A 511 -18.68 -24.94 -15.46
N ALA A 512 -19.82 -24.30 -15.74
CA ALA A 512 -20.81 -23.96 -14.73
C ALA A 512 -21.36 -25.22 -14.03
N ASP A 513 -21.66 -26.28 -14.78
CA ASP A 513 -22.13 -27.53 -14.18
C ASP A 513 -21.09 -28.17 -13.24
N ALA A 514 -19.81 -28.10 -13.60
CA ALA A 514 -18.73 -28.57 -12.73
C ALA A 514 -18.65 -27.71 -11.46
N MET A 515 -18.85 -26.39 -11.59
CA MET A 515 -18.92 -25.47 -10.45
C MET A 515 -20.04 -25.88 -9.49
N THR A 516 -21.26 -26.08 -10.00
CA THR A 516 -22.43 -26.45 -9.19
C THR A 516 -22.26 -27.80 -8.52
N ARG A 517 -21.80 -28.82 -9.24
CA ARG A 517 -21.55 -30.15 -8.66
C ARG A 517 -20.47 -30.09 -7.59
N ARG A 518 -19.35 -29.41 -7.87
CA ARG A 518 -18.21 -29.40 -6.94
C ARG A 518 -18.49 -28.58 -5.68
N ALA A 519 -19.19 -27.47 -5.80
CA ALA A 519 -19.59 -26.65 -4.65
C ALA A 519 -20.46 -27.43 -3.66
N ARG A 520 -21.38 -28.29 -4.15
CA ARG A 520 -22.18 -29.18 -3.29
C ARG A 520 -21.33 -30.19 -2.52
N VAL A 521 -20.27 -30.71 -3.13
CA VAL A 521 -19.37 -31.68 -2.50
C VAL A 521 -18.47 -31.01 -1.46
N LEU A 522 -17.90 -29.84 -1.78
CA LEU A 522 -17.01 -29.12 -0.87
C LEU A 522 -17.75 -28.48 0.32
N GLY A 523 -19.02 -28.10 0.11
CA GLY A 523 -19.83 -27.37 1.09
C GLY A 523 -19.48 -25.89 1.16
N PHE A 524 -20.30 -25.11 1.88
CA PHE A 524 -20.08 -23.69 2.12
C PHE A 524 -19.64 -23.41 3.57
N PRO A 525 -18.82 -22.38 3.81
CA PRO A 525 -18.20 -21.52 2.81
C PRO A 525 -17.13 -22.25 1.97
N LEU A 526 -16.90 -21.78 0.75
CA LEU A 526 -15.80 -22.22 -0.10
C LEU A 526 -15.06 -21.02 -0.67
N VAL A 527 -13.87 -21.25 -1.23
CA VAL A 527 -13.07 -20.19 -1.86
C VAL A 527 -12.98 -20.45 -3.36
N VAL A 528 -13.37 -19.44 -4.14
CA VAL A 528 -13.21 -19.40 -5.60
C VAL A 528 -12.00 -18.54 -5.91
N LYS A 529 -10.99 -19.10 -6.58
CA LYS A 529 -9.70 -18.46 -6.81
C LYS A 529 -9.25 -18.59 -8.26
N GLY A 530 -8.63 -17.54 -8.79
CA GLY A 530 -7.82 -17.68 -9.99
C GLY A 530 -6.51 -18.41 -9.72
N LEU A 531 -5.87 -18.92 -10.78
CA LEU A 531 -4.60 -19.65 -10.65
C LEU A 531 -3.46 -18.72 -10.19
N VAL A 532 -3.42 -17.51 -10.72
CA VAL A 532 -2.35 -16.53 -10.43
C VAL A 532 -2.76 -15.56 -9.32
N HIS A 533 -4.00 -15.06 -9.35
CA HIS A 533 -4.49 -14.05 -8.41
C HIS A 533 -6.00 -14.11 -8.24
N GLN A 534 -6.53 -13.28 -7.32
CA GLN A 534 -7.94 -13.12 -6.95
C GLN A 534 -8.52 -14.36 -6.26
N ALA A 535 -8.77 -14.24 -4.96
CA ALA A 535 -9.45 -15.23 -4.15
C ALA A 535 -10.69 -14.60 -3.51
N GLN A 536 -11.81 -15.32 -3.51
CA GLN A 536 -13.04 -14.87 -2.89
C GLN A 536 -13.69 -16.00 -2.10
N THR A 537 -13.90 -15.77 -0.80
CA THR A 537 -14.75 -16.64 0.02
C THR A 537 -16.21 -16.37 -0.31
N VAL A 538 -16.97 -17.42 -0.59
CA VAL A 538 -18.39 -17.37 -0.94
C VAL A 538 -19.16 -18.31 -0.02
N TYR A 539 -20.37 -17.88 0.35
CA TYR A 539 -21.20 -18.57 1.35
C TYR A 539 -22.42 -19.27 0.74
N THR A 540 -22.70 -19.04 -0.54
CA THR A 540 -23.88 -19.57 -1.22
C THR A 540 -23.55 -20.02 -2.64
N GLN A 541 -24.37 -20.93 -3.17
CA GLN A 541 -24.27 -21.42 -4.53
C GLN A 541 -24.33 -20.31 -5.59
N PRO A 542 -25.29 -19.36 -5.53
CA PRO A 542 -25.34 -18.26 -6.49
C PRO A 542 -24.09 -17.36 -6.43
N ALA A 543 -23.57 -17.06 -5.23
CA ALA A 543 -22.37 -16.25 -5.08
C ALA A 543 -21.14 -16.96 -5.67
N ALA A 544 -21.04 -18.28 -5.51
CA ALA A 544 -19.97 -19.08 -6.06
C ALA A 544 -19.99 -19.10 -7.60
N GLU A 545 -21.16 -19.27 -8.21
CA GLU A 545 -21.32 -19.21 -9.66
C GLU A 545 -21.05 -17.80 -10.22
N ALA A 546 -21.48 -16.75 -9.52
CA ALA A 546 -21.17 -15.37 -9.91
C ALA A 546 -19.67 -15.09 -9.86
N ALA A 547 -18.98 -15.54 -8.81
CA ALA A 547 -17.53 -15.43 -8.69
C ALA A 547 -16.80 -16.19 -9.81
N TRP A 548 -17.23 -17.42 -10.13
CA TRP A 548 -16.68 -18.20 -11.23
C TRP A 548 -16.89 -17.53 -12.60
N ARG A 549 -18.11 -17.07 -12.90
CA ARG A 549 -18.43 -16.36 -14.15
C ARG A 549 -17.56 -15.11 -14.30
N ARG A 550 -17.38 -14.35 -13.22
CA ARG A 550 -16.53 -13.16 -13.21
C ARG A 550 -15.08 -13.49 -13.59
N LEU A 551 -14.50 -14.56 -13.04
CA LEU A 551 -13.12 -14.97 -13.38
C LEU A 551 -13.03 -15.47 -14.84
N ARG A 552 -14.03 -16.22 -15.32
CA ARG A 552 -14.11 -16.64 -16.74
C ARG A 552 -14.20 -15.45 -17.69
N GLN A 553 -15.00 -14.44 -17.37
CA GLN A 553 -15.12 -13.19 -18.15
C GLN A 553 -13.82 -12.39 -18.17
N GLN A 554 -12.96 -12.57 -17.17
CA GLN A 554 -11.62 -12.00 -17.11
C GLN A 554 -10.57 -12.86 -17.86
N GLY A 555 -11.01 -13.85 -18.64
CA GLY A 555 -10.15 -14.68 -19.48
C GLY A 555 -9.47 -15.84 -18.76
N GLN A 556 -9.85 -16.17 -17.52
CA GLN A 556 -9.28 -17.33 -16.84
C GLN A 556 -9.92 -18.62 -17.37
N GLU A 557 -9.11 -19.46 -18.01
CA GLU A 557 -9.61 -20.74 -18.54
C GLU A 557 -9.91 -21.79 -17.46
N GLU A 558 -9.23 -21.69 -16.33
CA GLU A 558 -9.46 -22.59 -15.20
C GLU A 558 -9.60 -21.78 -13.92
N VAL A 559 -10.59 -22.13 -13.11
CA VAL A 559 -10.83 -21.53 -11.80
C VAL A 559 -10.65 -22.60 -10.74
N LEU A 560 -9.84 -22.29 -9.73
CA LEU A 560 -9.63 -23.17 -8.59
C LEU A 560 -10.76 -22.97 -7.57
N VAL A 561 -11.42 -24.05 -7.19
CA VAL A 561 -12.45 -24.04 -6.15
C VAL A 561 -11.98 -24.93 -5.03
N GLN A 562 -11.83 -24.34 -3.84
CA GLN A 562 -11.20 -24.96 -2.68
C GLN A 562 -12.13 -24.87 -1.48
N ARG A 563 -12.16 -25.91 -0.65
CA ARG A 563 -12.83 -25.85 0.65
C ARG A 563 -12.26 -24.72 1.50
N HIS A 564 -13.13 -23.89 2.08
CA HIS A 564 -12.67 -22.85 3.00
C HIS A 564 -12.08 -23.50 4.25
N VAL A 565 -10.86 -23.07 4.61
CA VAL A 565 -10.21 -23.46 5.87
C VAL A 565 -10.27 -22.25 6.79
N PRO A 566 -11.07 -22.29 7.87
CA PRO A 566 -11.05 -21.22 8.86
C PRO A 566 -9.82 -21.36 9.76
N GLY A 567 -9.20 -20.23 10.09
CA GLY A 567 -8.05 -20.22 10.97
C GLY A 567 -7.19 -18.97 10.78
N GLU A 568 -6.04 -18.98 11.44
CA GLU A 568 -5.06 -17.90 11.39
C GLU A 568 -4.08 -18.14 10.24
N GLU A 569 -3.68 -17.07 9.54
CA GLU A 569 -2.72 -17.16 8.42
C GLU A 569 -1.26 -17.09 8.88
N PHE A 570 -0.44 -17.95 8.30
CA PHE A 570 0.98 -18.05 8.51
C PHE A 570 1.72 -18.08 7.17
N ALA A 571 3.00 -17.69 7.19
CA ALA A 571 3.88 -17.89 6.05
C ALA A 571 5.26 -18.33 6.55
N VAL A 572 5.91 -19.21 5.79
CA VAL A 572 7.29 -19.63 6.03
C VAL A 572 8.09 -19.29 4.78
N SER A 573 9.04 -18.36 4.91
CA SER A 573 10.02 -18.13 3.85
C SER A 573 11.28 -18.93 4.13
N VAL A 574 11.86 -19.51 3.09
CA VAL A 574 13.04 -20.38 3.17
C VAL A 574 14.06 -20.05 2.10
N VAL A 575 15.30 -20.46 2.33
CA VAL A 575 16.35 -20.57 1.31
C VAL A 575 16.82 -22.02 1.29
N CYS A 576 16.75 -22.66 0.12
CA CYS A 576 17.28 -24.00 -0.08
C CYS A 576 18.63 -23.99 -0.82
N ASP A 577 19.55 -24.85 -0.39
CA ASP A 577 20.87 -25.06 -1.02
C ASP A 577 20.80 -25.98 -2.27
N ASP A 578 21.98 -26.34 -2.79
CA ASP A 578 22.14 -27.23 -3.94
C ASP A 578 21.73 -28.68 -3.62
N GLU A 579 21.75 -29.09 -2.34
CA GLU A 579 21.25 -30.39 -1.86
C GLU A 579 19.77 -30.34 -1.44
N HIS A 580 19.05 -29.27 -1.78
CA HIS A 580 17.63 -29.07 -1.48
C HIS A 580 17.29 -29.02 0.02
N ARG A 581 18.27 -28.71 0.87
CA ARG A 581 18.09 -28.53 2.31
C ARG A 581 17.76 -27.07 2.60
N ILE A 582 16.83 -26.86 3.54
CA ILE A 582 16.58 -25.52 4.08
C ILE A 582 17.80 -25.10 4.90
N VAL A 583 18.50 -24.06 4.45
CA VAL A 583 19.67 -23.49 5.17
C VAL A 583 19.30 -22.28 6.04
N ALA A 584 18.17 -21.66 5.74
CA ALA A 584 17.59 -20.59 6.53
C ALA A 584 16.08 -20.56 6.32
N SER A 585 15.34 -20.24 7.36
CA SER A 585 13.90 -20.02 7.34
C SER A 585 13.54 -18.87 8.25
N VAL A 586 12.42 -18.20 7.99
CA VAL A 586 11.70 -17.37 8.96
C VAL A 586 10.21 -17.66 8.80
N ALA A 587 9.54 -17.95 9.92
CA ALA A 587 8.11 -18.14 9.95
C ALA A 587 7.42 -16.93 10.60
N ILE A 588 6.29 -16.52 10.02
CA ILE A 588 5.49 -15.39 10.52
C ILE A 588 4.03 -15.79 10.72
N LYS A 589 3.40 -15.16 11.71
CA LYS A 589 1.93 -15.10 11.84
C LYS A 589 1.45 -13.76 11.28
N LYS A 590 0.57 -13.78 10.26
CA LYS A 590 0.00 -12.57 9.68
C LYS A 590 -1.02 -11.98 10.68
N LEU A 591 -0.85 -10.71 11.04
CA LEU A 591 -1.71 -10.00 12.01
C LEU A 591 -2.67 -9.03 11.30
N LYS A 592 -2.24 -8.46 10.18
CA LYS A 592 -3.07 -7.59 9.34
C LYS A 592 -2.70 -7.76 7.88
N GLN A 593 -3.69 -7.74 6.99
CA GLN A 593 -3.50 -7.79 5.54
C GLN A 593 -4.19 -6.60 4.86
N CYS A 594 -3.67 -6.25 3.70
CA CYS A 594 -4.30 -5.33 2.76
C CYS A 594 -5.44 -6.04 1.99
N GLU A 595 -6.26 -5.31 1.24
CA GLU A 595 -7.40 -5.92 0.50
C GLU A 595 -6.94 -6.92 -0.57
N ARG A 596 -5.71 -6.78 -1.08
CA ARG A 596 -5.10 -7.73 -2.04
C ARG A 596 -4.37 -8.89 -1.36
N GLY A 597 -4.54 -9.08 -0.05
CA GLY A 597 -3.99 -10.20 0.72
C GLY A 597 -2.52 -10.06 1.12
N LYS A 598 -1.82 -9.00 0.70
CA LYS A 598 -0.43 -8.75 1.15
C LYS A 598 -0.38 -8.46 2.64
N THR A 599 0.58 -9.08 3.32
CA THR A 599 0.84 -8.90 4.75
C THR A 599 1.21 -7.45 5.04
N TRP A 600 0.51 -6.81 5.96
CA TRP A 600 0.74 -5.43 6.36
C TRP A 600 1.28 -5.30 7.79
N ALA A 601 0.91 -6.25 8.64
CA ALA A 601 1.58 -6.48 9.91
C ALA A 601 1.72 -7.97 10.17
N ALA A 602 2.85 -8.38 10.75
CA ALA A 602 3.08 -9.75 11.19
C ALA A 602 4.06 -9.78 12.35
N ARG A 603 4.10 -10.92 13.05
CA ARG A 603 5.14 -11.22 14.03
C ARG A 603 5.86 -12.51 13.67
N VAL A 604 7.11 -12.62 14.09
CA VAL A 604 7.88 -13.86 14.01
C VAL A 604 7.24 -14.91 14.91
N VAL A 605 7.26 -16.18 14.50
CA VAL A 605 6.82 -17.32 15.31
C VAL A 605 7.72 -18.51 15.08
N SER A 606 8.02 -19.27 16.13
CA SER A 606 8.76 -20.52 16.01
C SER A 606 7.84 -21.68 15.62
N LEU A 607 8.07 -22.29 14.45
CA LEU A 607 7.30 -23.41 13.91
C LEU A 607 8.23 -24.54 13.39
N PRO A 608 9.00 -25.21 14.27
CA PRO A 608 10.02 -26.18 13.86
C PRO A 608 9.43 -27.39 13.12
N ALA A 609 8.37 -28.00 13.64
CA ALA A 609 7.73 -29.17 13.00
C ALA A 609 7.15 -28.85 11.61
N LEU A 610 6.61 -27.64 11.43
CA LEU A 610 6.12 -27.17 10.13
C LEU A 610 7.29 -26.98 9.15
N THR A 611 8.38 -26.37 9.62
CA THR A 611 9.58 -26.12 8.81
C THR A 611 10.26 -27.42 8.40
N GLU A 612 10.33 -28.40 9.29
CA GLU A 612 10.86 -29.73 9.00
C GLU A 612 10.01 -30.47 7.95
N SER A 613 8.69 -30.49 8.14
CA SER A 613 7.76 -31.07 7.16
C SER A 613 7.87 -30.39 5.80
N LEU A 614 8.00 -29.06 5.78
CA LEU A 614 8.20 -28.28 4.54
C LEU A 614 9.53 -28.65 3.89
N GLY A 615 10.60 -28.82 4.67
CA GLY A 615 11.89 -29.29 4.20
C GLY A 615 11.83 -30.66 3.51
N ALA A 616 11.06 -31.60 4.07
CA ALA A 616 10.84 -32.90 3.42
C ALA A 616 10.16 -32.76 2.05
N MET A 617 9.09 -31.96 1.96
CA MET A 617 8.41 -31.66 0.70
C MET A 617 9.35 -31.00 -0.32
N LEU A 618 10.16 -30.02 0.10
CA LEU A 618 11.06 -29.30 -0.80
C LEU A 618 12.19 -30.20 -1.33
N ARG A 619 12.66 -31.16 -0.53
CA ARG A 619 13.58 -32.21 -1.00
C ARG A 619 12.93 -33.12 -2.03
N GLU A 620 11.69 -33.56 -1.81
CA GLU A 620 10.94 -34.33 -2.83
C GLU A 620 10.77 -33.55 -4.13
N ILE A 621 10.60 -32.21 -4.03
CA ILE A 621 10.48 -31.32 -5.19
C ILE A 621 11.81 -31.14 -5.92
N GLY A 622 12.93 -31.29 -5.22
CA GLY A 622 14.25 -30.88 -5.71
C GLY A 622 14.34 -29.35 -5.77
N TRP A 623 13.77 -28.67 -4.77
CA TRP A 623 13.74 -27.20 -4.74
C TRP A 623 15.11 -26.61 -4.41
N ARG A 624 15.47 -25.53 -5.10
CA ARG A 624 16.71 -24.78 -4.87
C ARG A 624 16.39 -23.29 -4.89
N GLY A 625 16.97 -22.55 -3.95
CA GLY A 625 16.79 -21.10 -3.84
C GLY A 625 15.61 -20.65 -3.00
N PRO A 626 15.25 -19.36 -3.09
CA PRO A 626 14.21 -18.74 -2.27
C PRO A 626 12.82 -19.32 -2.54
N LEU A 627 12.01 -19.47 -1.49
CA LEU A 627 10.59 -19.80 -1.59
C LEU A 627 9.81 -19.24 -0.40
N GLU A 628 8.52 -18.98 -0.60
CA GLU A 628 7.55 -18.77 0.48
C GLU A 628 6.46 -19.82 0.38
N ALA A 629 6.10 -20.41 1.52
CA ALA A 629 4.92 -21.26 1.67
C ALA A 629 3.89 -20.54 2.54
N GLU A 630 2.66 -20.41 2.06
CA GLU A 630 1.55 -19.78 2.79
C GLU A 630 0.62 -20.85 3.38
N PHE A 631 0.26 -20.70 4.65
CA PHE A 631 -0.55 -21.65 5.39
C PHE A 631 -1.70 -20.99 6.13
N ILE A 632 -2.76 -21.76 6.38
CA ILE A 632 -3.73 -21.48 7.45
C ILE A 632 -3.58 -22.54 8.54
N ARG A 633 -3.50 -22.15 9.81
CA ARG A 633 -3.64 -23.11 10.90
C ARG A 633 -5.12 -23.48 11.05
N ASP A 634 -5.48 -24.68 10.63
CA ASP A 634 -6.87 -25.17 10.60
C ASP A 634 -7.44 -25.22 12.03
N ALA A 635 -8.47 -24.41 12.27
CA ALA A 635 -9.12 -24.29 13.57
C ALA A 635 -9.75 -25.60 14.08
N PHE A 636 -9.98 -26.58 13.21
CA PHE A 636 -10.61 -27.85 13.56
C PHE A 636 -9.66 -29.05 13.54
N ARG A 637 -8.52 -28.96 12.85
CA ARG A 637 -7.59 -30.09 12.69
C ARG A 637 -6.28 -29.94 13.45
N GLU A 638 -6.04 -28.79 14.08
CA GLU A 638 -4.76 -28.42 14.72
C GLU A 638 -3.52 -28.64 13.83
N ARG A 639 -3.71 -28.72 12.50
CA ARG A 639 -2.69 -28.89 11.46
C ARG A 639 -2.71 -27.68 10.53
N PHE A 640 -1.64 -27.51 9.75
CA PHE A 640 -1.58 -26.44 8.76
C PHE A 640 -2.17 -26.87 7.42
N ALA A 641 -2.94 -26.01 6.80
CA ALA A 641 -3.43 -26.12 5.43
C ALA A 641 -2.49 -25.32 4.51
N LEU A 642 -1.75 -25.99 3.62
CA LEU A 642 -0.90 -25.34 2.62
C LEU A 642 -1.78 -24.71 1.54
N LEU A 643 -1.71 -23.39 1.40
CA LEU A 643 -2.48 -22.64 0.41
C LEU A 643 -1.72 -22.41 -0.89
N GLU A 644 -0.45 -22.06 -0.79
CA GLU A 644 0.34 -21.58 -1.93
C GLU A 644 1.84 -21.75 -1.67
N LEU A 645 2.58 -22.05 -2.74
CA LEU A 645 4.04 -22.00 -2.79
C LEU A 645 4.44 -20.93 -3.81
N ASN A 646 5.08 -19.85 -3.34
CA ASN A 646 5.62 -18.80 -4.17
C ASN A 646 7.09 -19.10 -4.47
N PRO A 647 7.52 -19.19 -5.75
CA PRO A 647 8.87 -19.60 -6.16
C PRO A 647 9.96 -18.53 -5.94
N ARG A 648 9.78 -17.66 -4.95
CA ARG A 648 10.57 -16.44 -4.71
C ARG A 648 10.42 -15.99 -3.26
N PHE A 649 11.19 -14.97 -2.90
CA PHE A 649 10.97 -14.27 -1.64
C PHE A 649 9.59 -13.57 -1.58
N PRO A 650 9.02 -13.45 -0.37
CA PRO A 650 7.84 -12.63 -0.15
C PRO A 650 8.13 -11.14 -0.16
N ALA A 651 7.06 -10.35 -0.30
CA ALA A 651 7.14 -8.91 -0.15
C ALA A 651 7.76 -8.51 1.20
N TRP A 652 7.44 -9.23 2.28
CA TRP A 652 7.84 -8.90 3.66
C TRP A 652 9.27 -9.31 3.99
N ILE A 653 10.02 -9.88 3.05
CA ILE A 653 11.33 -10.49 3.31
C ILE A 653 12.37 -9.54 3.92
N GLY A 654 12.23 -8.22 3.72
CA GLY A 654 13.07 -7.23 4.39
C GLY A 654 13.06 -7.37 5.91
N PHE A 655 11.91 -7.74 6.47
CA PHE A 655 11.73 -7.98 7.90
C PHE A 655 12.55 -9.15 8.44
N SER A 656 12.88 -10.15 7.62
CA SER A 656 13.74 -11.26 8.06
C SER A 656 15.10 -10.77 8.60
N ALA A 657 15.64 -9.72 7.99
CA ALA A 657 16.88 -9.08 8.45
C ALA A 657 16.69 -8.24 9.72
N ASP A 658 15.50 -7.68 9.97
CA ASP A 658 15.16 -7.02 11.23
C ASP A 658 14.97 -8.03 12.36
N ALA A 659 14.40 -9.19 12.05
CA ALA A 659 14.18 -10.30 12.98
C ALA A 659 15.46 -11.07 13.34
N GLY A 660 16.62 -10.76 12.75
CA GLY A 660 17.90 -11.42 13.06
C GLY A 660 18.30 -12.57 12.12
N SER A 661 17.44 -12.96 11.17
CA SER A 661 17.72 -14.01 10.18
C SER A 661 17.60 -13.46 8.75
N ASN A 662 18.68 -12.85 8.24
CA ASN A 662 18.67 -12.18 6.93
C ASN A 662 18.68 -13.18 5.76
N LEU A 663 17.49 -13.62 5.33
CA LEU A 663 17.32 -14.62 4.26
C LEU A 663 17.90 -14.19 2.89
N PRO A 664 17.72 -12.94 2.43
CA PRO A 664 18.36 -12.49 1.20
C PRO A 664 19.89 -12.57 1.26
N ARG A 665 20.51 -12.26 2.41
CA ARG A 665 21.95 -12.46 2.62
C ARG A 665 22.34 -13.93 2.55
N GLN A 666 21.53 -14.83 3.12
CA GLN A 666 21.78 -16.29 3.03
C GLN A 666 21.75 -16.76 1.58
N ALA A 667 20.82 -16.27 0.76
CA ALA A 667 20.78 -16.59 -0.67
C ALA A 667 22.04 -16.11 -1.41
N VAL A 668 22.57 -14.92 -1.08
CA VAL A 668 23.86 -14.45 -1.61
C VAL A 668 24.99 -15.39 -1.22
N ARG A 669 25.10 -15.76 0.06
CA ARG A 669 26.15 -16.67 0.55
C ARG A 669 26.10 -18.03 -0.14
N MET A 670 24.91 -18.61 -0.30
CA MET A 670 24.75 -19.88 -1.04
C MET A 670 25.17 -19.74 -2.50
N ALA A 671 24.82 -18.64 -3.17
CA ALA A 671 25.25 -18.38 -4.53
C ALA A 671 26.77 -18.18 -4.66
N LEU A 672 27.45 -17.75 -3.58
CA LEU A 672 28.90 -17.62 -3.48
C LEU A 672 29.60 -18.93 -3.06
N GLY A 673 28.86 -19.99 -2.72
CA GLY A 673 29.42 -21.22 -2.18
C GLY A 673 29.95 -21.10 -0.74
N GLU A 674 29.49 -20.09 0.00
CA GLU A 674 29.88 -19.87 1.39
C GLU A 674 29.01 -20.65 2.37
N ALA A 675 29.53 -20.96 3.55
CA ALA A 675 28.75 -21.60 4.60
C ALA A 675 27.56 -20.73 5.07
N PRO A 676 26.41 -21.35 5.43
CA PRO A 676 25.26 -20.62 5.94
C PRO A 676 25.56 -19.99 7.30
N LEU A 677 24.92 -18.86 7.59
CA LEU A 677 25.00 -18.22 8.90
C LEU A 677 24.01 -18.84 9.87
N ALA A 678 24.36 -18.92 11.15
CA ALA A 678 23.37 -19.18 12.20
C ALA A 678 22.43 -17.97 12.32
N GLY A 679 21.12 -18.22 12.38
CA GLY A 679 20.12 -17.23 12.73
C GLY A 679 19.85 -17.22 14.23
N ALA A 680 19.62 -16.03 14.80
CA ALA A 680 19.03 -15.88 16.13
C ALA A 680 17.80 -14.98 15.97
N GLU A 681 16.63 -15.60 15.87
CA GLU A 681 15.39 -14.90 15.61
C GLU A 681 14.87 -14.19 16.87
N ASP A 682 14.49 -12.93 16.73
CA ASP A 682 13.77 -12.20 17.77
C ASP A 682 12.27 -12.51 17.66
N GLU A 683 11.77 -13.43 18.50
CA GLU A 683 10.35 -13.82 18.53
C GLU A 683 9.41 -12.68 18.96
N ARG A 684 9.94 -11.57 19.53
CA ARG A 684 9.16 -10.37 19.91
C ARG A 684 9.17 -9.30 18.82
N ALA A 685 9.82 -9.57 17.68
CA ALA A 685 9.80 -8.67 16.55
C ALA A 685 8.42 -8.71 15.87
N LEU A 686 7.76 -7.55 15.84
CA LEU A 686 6.62 -7.29 14.97
C LEU A 686 7.11 -6.41 13.82
N PHE A 687 6.57 -6.60 12.62
CA PHE A 687 6.72 -5.65 11.54
C PHE A 687 5.39 -5.03 11.18
N ALA A 688 5.41 -3.76 10.82
CA ALA A 688 4.29 -3.05 10.24
C ALA A 688 4.73 -2.29 8.99
N ARG A 689 3.81 -2.15 8.04
CA ARG A 689 3.98 -1.33 6.84
C ARG A 689 3.24 -0.01 6.95
N ASN A 690 3.81 1.00 6.34
CA ASN A 690 3.16 2.27 6.10
C ASN A 690 3.60 2.84 4.75
N CYS A 691 2.87 3.81 4.22
CA CYS A 691 3.30 4.56 3.05
C CYS A 691 4.39 5.59 3.39
N ARG A 692 5.27 5.84 2.43
CA ARG A 692 6.30 6.88 2.48
C ARG A 692 6.36 7.62 1.16
N GLU A 693 6.27 8.94 1.23
CA GLU A 693 6.48 9.80 0.08
C GLU A 693 7.97 10.12 -0.07
N ILE A 694 8.44 10.14 -1.31
CA ILE A 694 9.80 10.48 -1.72
C ILE A 694 9.73 11.74 -2.57
N CYS A 695 10.56 12.72 -2.27
CA CYS A 695 10.69 13.92 -3.09
C CYS A 695 11.46 13.59 -4.36
N VAL A 696 10.91 13.97 -5.50
CA VAL A 696 11.54 13.74 -6.81
C VAL A 696 11.45 15.02 -7.62
N GLU A 697 12.53 15.38 -8.32
CA GLU A 697 12.49 16.43 -9.33
C GLU A 697 11.79 15.91 -10.59
N THR A 698 10.90 16.70 -11.17
CA THR A 698 10.14 16.27 -12.37
C THR A 698 11.04 15.87 -13.54
N VAL A 699 12.24 16.45 -13.64
CA VAL A 699 13.24 16.11 -14.67
C VAL A 699 13.77 14.67 -14.50
N ARG A 700 13.87 14.15 -13.27
CA ARG A 700 14.33 12.77 -13.02
C ARG A 700 13.32 11.73 -13.48
N LEU A 701 12.01 12.03 -13.40
CA LEU A 701 10.95 11.19 -13.96
C LEU A 701 11.11 11.02 -15.48
N ALA A 702 11.47 12.11 -16.19
CA ALA A 702 11.70 12.08 -17.63
C ALA A 702 13.00 11.35 -18.02
N ALA A 703 14.06 11.46 -17.22
CA ALA A 703 15.37 10.88 -17.51
C ALA A 703 15.34 9.35 -17.66
N PHE A 704 14.56 8.64 -16.83
CA PHE A 704 14.43 7.18 -16.96
C PHE A 704 13.76 6.78 -18.28
N VAL A 705 12.70 7.49 -18.68
CA VAL A 705 11.98 7.23 -19.94
C VAL A 705 12.90 7.42 -21.15
N ALA A 706 13.79 8.41 -21.10
CA ALA A 706 14.70 8.71 -22.20
C ALA A 706 15.89 7.74 -22.28
N ASN A 707 16.45 7.35 -21.13
CA ASN A 707 17.76 6.67 -21.09
C ASN A 707 17.70 5.21 -20.63
N GLY A 708 16.55 4.72 -20.17
CA GLY A 708 16.38 3.37 -19.61
C GLY A 708 17.25 3.11 -18.37
N MET A 709 17.74 4.15 -17.71
CA MET A 709 18.60 4.08 -16.53
C MET A 709 18.45 5.32 -15.64
N VAL A 710 18.52 5.10 -14.32
CA VAL A 710 18.72 6.16 -13.30
C VAL A 710 19.90 5.78 -12.43
N THR A 711 20.87 6.70 -12.27
CA THR A 711 21.99 6.55 -11.33
C THR A 711 21.75 7.43 -10.10
N HIS A 712 22.01 6.89 -8.92
CA HIS A 712 21.94 7.62 -7.66
C HIS A 712 23.35 8.03 -7.22
N ALA A 713 23.46 9.27 -6.75
CA ALA A 713 24.71 9.87 -6.29
C ALA A 713 25.16 9.31 -4.94
#